data_AF-A0A8K0U1Q8-F1
#
_entry.id   AF-A0A8K0U1Q8-F1
#
_cell.length_a   1.000
_cell.length_b   1.000
_cell.length_c   1.000
_cell.angle_alpha   90.00
_cell.angle_beta   90.00
_cell.angle_gamma   90.00
#
_symmetry.space_group_name_H-M   'P 1'
#
loop_
_entity.id
_entity.type
_entity.pdbx_description
1 polymer ?
#
loop_
_entity_poly.entity_id
_entity_poly.type
_entity_poly.pdbx_seq_one_letter_code
_entity_poly.pdbx_strand_id
1 'polypeptide(L)'
;MERLCDEIIELILYELNDPTALTLTSKRFLRVSQDPYVRAHYFLARFGRMDAMFWALGRGKVLDERVIDILVSSGAYISRYLVQVAIHHYFRSASHFIKTPWVRSIPLVVFTHFMKVTSGLFDEIPLGKNEDDGYIFHSFLKESRFPPNAKSTKWEDVRDILDKYRFIPFSMKDPLMAQLPIALAIEPRLLPYAEANGFRMDTKYRDFVFRKMFEKQALNSLDRTDDIIRNVRELRRLDPRMFLSRTVAAEVCMEAKSNESAYRALKSLDRSNELLFGLAPLVKDLMKLFVKTRSITTGYTINVLRQLYSDFPSTDPTVRVVMLLTALLADGILSSQACAASVALLKSKLELLNLLPLTKQDLFDAMTNPFVEKHAVLLEYAKEEMGMSPEVISDLVRDVAVKCLEIGSKGKTLHRLVERYSLQSMLADAATQRYALTVEDLPLFEDEKACAAYEAPLCRDFNNVKVVRSMNSTAPSTQQSSGHTLPNSDGHGVVGEPTQADEEDVGEREGELDDIVTEEVPEGEAAVDPDAHDLGAIGQDTLSAMIRQDEMAPARSRRRTYYYSIYGADTTGKLHYPIESQAVGRWVKDNYPPNSPMMAIFLTHAIINNNATLLHLYLSSGTVTSSHVPITLKHFKLLAHLGRAPNWCLYHEIELGAEFYFSEEDYLSKQGPISEPKRLSKARAKTDVKQETSPSTLPSFPSQAGPSRLPGSPRLLSRKRPRRSAASTITSYVIPDSDDEAIAVDDGENAMVALLSIQAKKRKVESNLQRWIKHLSALLSEEQRKYKDKRKRLEKTAATDGKRRVTKSEFQKSLTTNLRSLRKVDLDKRKQLYGPDAVEEDYSDDDDDDEYQCCTTRVSKRRRVAA
;
A
#
# COMPACT_ATOMS: atom_id res chain seq x y z
N MET A 1 -19.86 -1.56 -43.37
CA MET A 1 -21.19 -1.95 -42.84
C MET A 1 -22.08 -2.56 -43.92
N GLU A 2 -22.77 -1.78 -44.77
CA GLU A 2 -23.78 -2.37 -45.69
C GLU A 2 -23.26 -3.40 -46.71
N ARG A 3 -21.95 -3.41 -47.01
CA ARG A 3 -21.30 -4.38 -47.91
C ARG A 3 -20.74 -5.64 -47.24
N LEU A 4 -20.87 -5.79 -45.93
CA LEU A 4 -20.49 -7.04 -45.24
C LEU A 4 -21.44 -8.17 -45.68
N CYS A 5 -21.03 -9.44 -45.56
CA CYS A 5 -21.95 -10.57 -45.62
C CYS A 5 -22.61 -10.79 -44.24
N ASP A 6 -23.70 -11.57 -44.15
CA ASP A 6 -24.47 -11.67 -42.88
C ASP A 6 -23.67 -12.44 -41.81
N GLU A 7 -22.78 -13.35 -42.20
CA GLU A 7 -21.88 -14.12 -41.31
C GLU A 7 -20.87 -13.22 -40.56
N ILE A 8 -20.37 -12.16 -41.22
CA ILE A 8 -19.51 -11.17 -40.56
C ILE A 8 -20.33 -10.26 -39.63
N ILE A 9 -21.62 -10.08 -39.91
CA ILE A 9 -22.54 -9.35 -39.01
C ILE A 9 -22.83 -10.19 -37.77
N GLU A 10 -22.99 -11.51 -37.89
CA GLU A 10 -23.11 -12.44 -36.76
C GLU A 10 -21.89 -12.37 -35.84
N LEU A 11 -20.67 -12.48 -36.37
CA LEU A 11 -19.45 -12.33 -35.57
C LEU A 11 -19.40 -10.97 -34.84
N ILE A 12 -19.75 -9.87 -35.53
CA ILE A 12 -19.84 -8.54 -34.89
C ILE A 12 -20.89 -8.51 -33.77
N LEU A 13 -22.00 -9.24 -33.88
CA LEU A 13 -23.02 -9.33 -32.84
C LEU A 13 -22.53 -10.15 -31.64
N TYR A 14 -21.75 -11.22 -31.85
CA TYR A 14 -21.25 -12.10 -30.78
C TYR A 14 -20.21 -11.43 -29.87
N GLU A 15 -19.38 -10.54 -30.41
CA GLU A 15 -18.37 -9.78 -29.63
C GLU A 15 -18.98 -8.70 -28.73
N LEU A 16 -20.22 -8.26 -28.98
CA LEU A 16 -20.82 -7.12 -28.26
C LEU A 16 -21.40 -7.49 -26.89
N ASN A 17 -21.10 -6.69 -25.86
CA ASN A 17 -21.69 -6.81 -24.52
C ASN A 17 -23.23 -6.66 -24.56
N ASP A 18 -23.73 -5.74 -25.39
CA ASP A 18 -25.15 -5.60 -25.73
C ASP A 18 -25.28 -5.13 -27.20
N PRO A 19 -25.79 -5.97 -28.12
CA PRO A 19 -25.99 -5.58 -29.51
C PRO A 19 -27.15 -4.60 -29.75
N THR A 20 -27.96 -4.27 -28.74
CA THR A 20 -29.19 -3.46 -28.87
C THR A 20 -28.94 -2.15 -29.62
N ALA A 21 -27.92 -1.37 -29.27
CA ALA A 21 -27.61 -0.11 -29.94
C ALA A 21 -27.23 -0.29 -31.43
N LEU A 22 -26.54 -1.37 -31.78
CA LEU A 22 -26.19 -1.70 -33.17
C LEU A 22 -27.42 -2.11 -33.99
N THR A 23 -28.33 -2.87 -33.38
CA THR A 23 -29.58 -3.29 -34.05
C THR A 23 -30.55 -2.12 -34.26
N LEU A 24 -30.63 -1.18 -33.31
CA LEU A 24 -31.48 0.01 -33.43
C LEU A 24 -30.99 1.00 -34.52
N THR A 25 -29.70 1.02 -34.83
CA THR A 25 -29.12 1.91 -35.85
C THR A 25 -29.18 1.35 -37.27
N SER A 26 -29.53 0.08 -37.47
CA SER A 26 -29.54 -0.55 -38.81
C SER A 26 -30.61 -1.63 -38.95
N LYS A 27 -31.52 -1.42 -39.91
CA LYS A 27 -32.55 -2.42 -40.28
C LYS A 27 -31.97 -3.77 -40.70
N ARG A 28 -30.74 -3.81 -41.27
CA ARG A 28 -30.07 -5.07 -41.63
C ARG A 28 -29.55 -5.79 -40.38
N PHE A 29 -28.93 -5.08 -39.45
CA PHE A 29 -28.44 -5.68 -38.21
C PHE A 29 -29.60 -6.17 -37.32
N LEU A 30 -30.71 -5.42 -37.27
CA LEU A 30 -31.96 -5.86 -36.64
C LEU A 30 -32.53 -7.14 -37.26
N ARG A 31 -32.46 -7.30 -38.59
CA ARG A 31 -32.91 -8.51 -39.28
C ARG A 31 -32.04 -9.72 -38.92
N VAL A 32 -30.72 -9.58 -38.91
CA VAL A 32 -29.79 -10.67 -38.55
C VAL A 32 -29.95 -11.05 -37.07
N SER A 33 -30.08 -10.08 -36.15
CA SER A 33 -30.33 -10.37 -34.72
C SER A 33 -31.76 -10.89 -34.40
N GLN A 34 -32.64 -10.97 -35.39
CA GLN A 34 -33.96 -11.58 -35.26
C GLN A 34 -33.95 -13.08 -35.55
N ASP A 35 -32.88 -13.63 -36.15
CA ASP A 35 -32.79 -15.06 -36.42
C ASP A 35 -32.58 -15.87 -35.11
N PRO A 36 -33.40 -16.90 -34.83
CA PRO A 36 -33.24 -17.76 -33.66
C PRO A 36 -31.86 -18.43 -33.53
N TYR A 37 -31.20 -18.74 -34.64
CA TYR A 37 -29.86 -19.34 -34.65
C TYR A 37 -28.81 -18.34 -34.15
N VAL A 38 -28.84 -17.12 -34.69
CA VAL A 38 -27.94 -16.02 -34.28
C VAL A 38 -28.17 -15.66 -32.81
N ARG A 39 -29.42 -15.67 -32.35
CA ARG A 39 -29.76 -15.45 -30.92
C ARG A 39 -29.20 -16.54 -30.02
N ALA A 40 -29.36 -17.81 -30.39
CA ALA A 40 -28.82 -18.93 -29.61
C ALA A 40 -27.28 -18.91 -29.59
N HIS A 41 -26.65 -18.69 -30.74
CA HIS A 41 -25.19 -18.62 -30.86
C HIS A 41 -24.59 -17.39 -30.16
N TYR A 42 -25.31 -16.26 -30.10
CA TYR A 42 -24.93 -15.12 -29.26
C TYR A 42 -24.76 -15.53 -27.78
N PHE A 43 -25.74 -16.22 -27.18
CA PHE A 43 -25.61 -16.66 -25.78
C PHE A 43 -24.48 -17.69 -25.59
N LEU A 44 -24.32 -18.63 -26.54
CA LEU A 44 -23.28 -19.66 -26.49
C LEU A 44 -21.86 -19.10 -26.64
N ALA A 45 -21.66 -18.13 -27.52
CA ALA A 45 -20.38 -17.45 -27.70
C ALA A 45 -20.07 -16.51 -26.52
N ARG A 46 -21.06 -15.73 -26.06
CA ARG A 46 -20.87 -14.66 -25.08
C ARG A 46 -20.73 -15.13 -23.63
N PHE A 47 -21.36 -16.25 -23.27
CA PHE A 47 -21.39 -16.77 -21.88
C PHE A 47 -20.88 -18.21 -21.78
N GLY A 48 -20.39 -18.80 -22.88
CA GLY A 48 -20.03 -20.21 -22.94
C GLY A 48 -21.23 -21.14 -22.78
N ARG A 49 -20.99 -22.46 -22.97
CA ARG A 49 -22.06 -23.47 -22.90
C ARG A 49 -22.74 -23.53 -21.52
N MET A 50 -22.01 -23.25 -20.44
CA MET A 50 -22.50 -23.38 -19.06
C MET A 50 -23.59 -22.37 -18.72
N ASP A 51 -23.30 -21.08 -18.90
CA ASP A 51 -24.17 -20.00 -18.45
C ASP A 51 -25.17 -19.55 -19.54
N ALA A 52 -25.00 -19.95 -20.81
CA ALA A 52 -25.84 -19.53 -21.94
C ALA A 52 -27.35 -19.67 -21.68
N MET A 53 -27.80 -20.82 -21.15
CA MET A 53 -29.22 -21.02 -20.85
C MET A 53 -29.71 -20.11 -19.71
N PHE A 54 -28.90 -19.92 -18.67
CA PHE A 54 -29.24 -19.00 -17.57
C PHE A 54 -29.41 -17.55 -18.05
N TRP A 55 -28.54 -17.07 -18.93
CA TRP A 55 -28.64 -15.70 -19.50
C TRP A 55 -29.75 -15.57 -20.53
N ALA A 56 -30.00 -16.59 -21.36
CA ALA A 56 -31.12 -16.63 -22.30
C ALA A 56 -32.48 -16.56 -21.57
N LEU A 57 -32.65 -17.34 -20.50
CA LEU A 57 -33.78 -17.27 -19.58
C LEU A 57 -33.95 -15.89 -18.90
N GLY A 58 -32.89 -15.07 -18.87
CA GLY A 58 -32.93 -13.68 -18.41
C GLY A 58 -33.42 -12.65 -19.44
N ARG A 59 -33.58 -13.03 -20.71
CA ARG A 59 -33.89 -12.11 -21.82
C ARG A 59 -35.17 -12.53 -22.54
N GLY A 60 -36.29 -12.67 -21.82
CA GLY A 60 -37.57 -13.19 -22.33
C GLY A 60 -38.26 -12.41 -23.48
N LYS A 61 -37.71 -11.26 -23.91
CA LYS A 61 -38.10 -10.56 -25.16
C LYS A 61 -37.41 -11.10 -26.42
N VAL A 62 -36.32 -11.86 -26.24
CA VAL A 62 -35.44 -12.40 -27.29
C VAL A 62 -35.54 -13.92 -27.36
N LEU A 63 -35.95 -14.56 -26.27
CA LEU A 63 -36.19 -16.00 -26.17
C LEU A 63 -37.55 -16.39 -26.80
N ASP A 64 -37.52 -17.34 -27.73
CA ASP A 64 -38.68 -18.01 -28.33
C ASP A 64 -38.45 -19.53 -28.34
N GLU A 65 -39.46 -20.31 -28.77
CA GLU A 65 -39.38 -21.77 -28.78
C GLU A 65 -38.19 -22.30 -29.59
N ARG A 66 -37.87 -21.64 -30.71
CA ARG A 66 -36.79 -22.07 -31.62
C ARG A 66 -35.41 -21.72 -31.04
N VAL A 67 -35.28 -20.59 -30.35
CA VAL A 67 -34.05 -20.26 -29.59
C VAL A 67 -33.79 -21.30 -28.50
N ILE A 68 -34.83 -21.79 -27.81
CA ILE A 68 -34.69 -22.87 -26.80
C ILE A 68 -34.17 -24.15 -27.47
N ASP A 69 -34.81 -24.60 -28.55
CA ASP A 69 -34.43 -25.84 -29.23
C ASP A 69 -33.00 -25.77 -29.83
N ILE A 70 -32.61 -24.62 -30.39
CA ILE A 70 -31.26 -24.42 -30.93
C ILE A 70 -30.23 -24.34 -29.79
N LEU A 71 -30.52 -23.70 -28.66
CA LEU A 71 -29.63 -23.73 -27.49
C LEU A 71 -29.41 -25.16 -27.01
N VAL A 72 -30.47 -25.95 -26.83
CA VAL A 72 -30.40 -27.34 -26.37
C VAL A 72 -29.60 -28.20 -27.36
N SER A 73 -29.91 -28.13 -28.66
CA SER A 73 -29.26 -28.96 -29.69
C SER A 73 -27.83 -28.54 -30.01
N SER A 74 -27.48 -27.26 -29.88
CA SER A 74 -26.10 -26.75 -29.99
C SER A 74 -25.28 -26.96 -28.70
N GLY A 75 -25.83 -27.64 -27.69
CA GLY A 75 -25.10 -28.05 -26.48
C GLY A 75 -24.97 -26.97 -25.40
N ALA A 76 -25.95 -26.07 -25.27
CA ALA A 76 -26.12 -25.30 -24.04
C ALA A 76 -26.36 -26.26 -22.86
N TYR A 77 -25.72 -25.97 -21.74
CA TYR A 77 -25.79 -26.81 -20.56
C TYR A 77 -27.11 -26.61 -19.82
N ILE A 78 -27.71 -27.72 -19.37
CA ILE A 78 -28.94 -27.73 -18.59
C ILE A 78 -28.79 -28.78 -17.49
N SER A 79 -28.92 -28.34 -16.24
CA SER A 79 -29.05 -29.19 -15.05
C SER A 79 -30.51 -29.24 -14.61
N ARG A 80 -30.95 -30.32 -13.96
CA ARG A 80 -32.30 -30.37 -13.37
C ARG A 80 -32.50 -29.25 -12.34
N TYR A 81 -31.46 -28.94 -11.57
CA TYR A 81 -31.41 -27.81 -10.64
C TYR A 81 -31.72 -26.45 -11.30
N LEU A 82 -31.16 -26.14 -12.47
CA LEU A 82 -31.49 -24.91 -13.22
C LEU A 82 -32.98 -24.84 -13.56
N VAL A 83 -33.57 -25.98 -13.94
CA VAL A 83 -35.00 -26.09 -14.29
C VAL A 83 -35.88 -25.93 -13.06
N GLN A 84 -35.53 -26.56 -11.93
CA GLN A 84 -36.21 -26.39 -10.64
C GLN A 84 -36.21 -24.91 -10.22
N VAL A 85 -35.05 -24.24 -10.21
CA VAL A 85 -34.95 -22.82 -9.83
C VAL A 85 -35.70 -21.92 -10.83
N ALA A 86 -35.69 -22.23 -12.13
CA ALA A 86 -36.51 -21.53 -13.13
C ALA A 86 -38.02 -21.63 -12.82
N ILE A 87 -38.53 -22.84 -12.57
CA ILE A 87 -39.94 -23.07 -12.23
C ILE A 87 -40.31 -22.36 -10.90
N HIS A 88 -39.49 -22.53 -9.86
CA HIS A 88 -39.70 -21.86 -8.57
C HIS A 88 -39.63 -20.33 -8.65
N HIS A 89 -38.81 -19.77 -9.56
CA HIS A 89 -38.75 -18.33 -9.76
C HIS A 89 -39.95 -17.80 -10.57
N TYR A 90 -40.38 -18.52 -11.61
CA TYR A 90 -41.51 -18.17 -12.47
C TYR A 90 -42.82 -18.11 -11.67
N PHE A 91 -43.17 -19.20 -10.98
CA PHE A 91 -44.38 -19.31 -10.16
C PHE A 91 -44.25 -18.69 -8.76
N ARG A 92 -43.15 -17.98 -8.48
CA ARG A 92 -42.89 -17.23 -7.23
C ARG A 92 -42.89 -18.06 -5.94
N SER A 93 -42.55 -19.35 -6.00
CA SER A 93 -42.62 -20.24 -4.83
C SER A 93 -41.36 -20.26 -3.95
N ALA A 94 -40.14 -20.44 -4.51
CA ALA A 94 -38.96 -20.76 -3.68
C ALA A 94 -37.58 -20.23 -4.15
N SER A 95 -37.49 -19.20 -5.00
CA SER A 95 -36.18 -18.63 -5.42
C SER A 95 -35.86 -17.30 -4.72
N HIS A 96 -34.97 -17.34 -3.71
CA HIS A 96 -34.60 -16.16 -2.90
C HIS A 96 -33.34 -15.40 -3.36
N PHE A 97 -32.41 -16.03 -4.09
CA PHE A 97 -31.13 -15.39 -4.44
C PHE A 97 -31.17 -14.55 -5.72
N ILE A 98 -32.04 -14.91 -6.67
CA ILE A 98 -32.32 -14.14 -7.88
C ILE A 98 -33.32 -13.03 -7.56
N LYS A 99 -32.88 -11.77 -7.66
CA LYS A 99 -33.70 -10.56 -7.40
C LYS A 99 -34.22 -9.88 -8.68
N THR A 100 -33.66 -10.21 -9.84
CA THR A 100 -34.04 -9.64 -11.14
C THR A 100 -35.32 -10.30 -11.67
N PRO A 101 -36.01 -9.70 -12.67
CA PRO A 101 -37.18 -10.33 -13.29
C PRO A 101 -36.89 -11.72 -13.89
N TRP A 102 -35.69 -11.93 -14.46
CA TRP A 102 -35.21 -13.19 -15.03
C TRP A 102 -36.32 -13.92 -15.83
N VAL A 103 -36.60 -15.19 -15.56
CA VAL A 103 -37.65 -15.98 -16.24
C VAL A 103 -39.05 -15.37 -16.22
N ARG A 104 -39.38 -14.46 -15.28
CA ARG A 104 -40.70 -13.79 -15.24
C ARG A 104 -40.90 -12.81 -16.40
N SER A 105 -39.87 -12.58 -17.20
CA SER A 105 -39.95 -11.85 -18.47
C SER A 105 -40.37 -12.72 -19.67
N ILE A 106 -40.43 -14.05 -19.50
CA ILE A 106 -40.72 -15.01 -20.58
C ILE A 106 -42.25 -15.20 -20.74
N PRO A 107 -42.80 -15.11 -21.97
CA PRO A 107 -44.20 -15.44 -22.24
C PRO A 107 -44.55 -16.87 -21.81
N LEU A 108 -45.78 -17.08 -21.31
CA LEU A 108 -46.22 -18.38 -20.79
C LEU A 108 -46.12 -19.52 -21.81
N VAL A 109 -46.33 -19.23 -23.11
CA VAL A 109 -46.20 -20.22 -24.19
C VAL A 109 -44.75 -20.72 -24.29
N VAL A 110 -43.79 -19.79 -24.40
CA VAL A 110 -42.34 -20.07 -24.46
C VAL A 110 -41.86 -20.76 -23.17
N PHE A 111 -42.35 -20.35 -22.00
CA PHE A 111 -41.99 -21.02 -20.73
C PHE A 111 -42.60 -22.44 -20.62
N THR A 112 -43.80 -22.66 -21.17
CA THR A 112 -44.40 -23.99 -21.28
C THR A 112 -43.61 -24.87 -22.27
N HIS A 113 -43.07 -24.29 -23.35
CA HIS A 113 -42.15 -24.99 -24.24
C HIS A 113 -40.87 -25.40 -23.51
N PHE A 114 -40.26 -24.49 -22.75
CA PHE A 114 -39.08 -24.79 -21.92
C PHE A 114 -39.36 -25.95 -20.94
N MET A 115 -40.49 -25.94 -20.23
CA MET A 115 -40.89 -27.05 -19.35
C MET A 115 -41.07 -28.36 -20.13
N LYS A 116 -41.74 -28.33 -21.30
CA LYS A 116 -41.93 -29.53 -22.15
C LYS A 116 -40.59 -30.11 -22.63
N VAL A 117 -39.67 -29.27 -23.10
CA VAL A 117 -38.34 -29.71 -23.57
C VAL A 117 -37.52 -30.29 -22.42
N THR A 118 -37.54 -29.65 -21.25
CA THR A 118 -36.77 -30.11 -20.07
C THR A 118 -37.35 -31.37 -19.43
N SER A 119 -38.67 -31.58 -19.45
CA SER A 119 -39.29 -32.88 -19.12
C SER A 119 -39.01 -33.99 -20.17
N GLY A 120 -38.44 -33.64 -21.33
CA GLY A 120 -37.87 -34.61 -22.28
C GLY A 120 -36.37 -34.88 -22.05
N LEU A 121 -35.73 -34.15 -21.14
CA LEU A 121 -34.32 -34.32 -20.75
C LEU A 121 -34.16 -34.99 -19.37
N PHE A 122 -35.17 -34.91 -18.51
CA PHE A 122 -35.19 -35.51 -17.17
C PHE A 122 -36.56 -36.16 -16.90
N ASP A 123 -36.57 -37.45 -16.53
CA ASP A 123 -37.80 -38.23 -16.32
C ASP A 123 -38.72 -37.63 -15.24
N GLU A 124 -38.14 -37.13 -14.16
CA GLU A 124 -38.85 -36.47 -13.07
C GLU A 124 -38.10 -35.22 -12.60
N ILE A 125 -38.86 -34.12 -12.46
CA ILE A 125 -38.42 -32.84 -11.92
C ILE A 125 -39.19 -32.62 -10.62
N PRO A 126 -38.65 -33.02 -9.45
CA PRO A 126 -39.32 -32.81 -8.18
C PRO A 126 -39.37 -31.31 -7.86
N LEU A 127 -40.53 -30.86 -7.38
CA LEU A 127 -40.84 -29.45 -7.06
C LEU A 127 -41.42 -29.30 -5.64
N GLY A 128 -41.44 -30.37 -4.85
CA GLY A 128 -41.88 -30.32 -3.47
C GLY A 128 -40.90 -29.55 -2.59
N LYS A 129 -41.38 -29.11 -1.44
CA LYS A 129 -40.60 -28.29 -0.52
C LYS A 129 -39.50 -29.14 0.10
N ASN A 130 -38.24 -28.75 -0.13
CA ASN A 130 -37.02 -29.46 0.28
C ASN A 130 -36.69 -30.70 -0.59
N GLU A 131 -37.30 -30.85 -1.77
CA GLU A 131 -37.04 -31.96 -2.70
C GLU A 131 -36.19 -31.53 -3.91
N ASP A 132 -35.75 -30.27 -3.96
CA ASP A 132 -34.90 -29.75 -5.02
C ASP A 132 -33.43 -30.19 -4.86
N ASP A 133 -32.72 -30.32 -5.99
CA ASP A 133 -31.34 -30.82 -6.02
C ASP A 133 -30.38 -29.91 -5.22
N GLY A 134 -30.70 -28.61 -5.13
CA GLY A 134 -29.95 -27.64 -4.34
C GLY A 134 -30.13 -27.84 -2.82
N TYR A 135 -31.33 -28.20 -2.37
CA TYR A 135 -31.58 -28.59 -0.98
C TYR A 135 -30.88 -29.90 -0.62
N ILE A 136 -30.90 -30.91 -1.51
CA ILE A 136 -30.18 -32.18 -1.31
C ILE A 136 -28.67 -31.89 -1.17
N PHE A 137 -28.10 -31.13 -2.11
CA PHE A 137 -26.69 -30.75 -2.10
C PHE A 137 -26.30 -29.96 -0.84
N HIS A 138 -27.10 -28.96 -0.46
CA HIS A 138 -26.85 -28.17 0.75
C HIS A 138 -27.04 -28.99 2.05
N SER A 139 -27.94 -29.96 2.06
CA SER A 139 -28.14 -30.86 3.20
C SER A 139 -26.95 -31.79 3.41
N PHE A 140 -26.43 -32.41 2.34
CA PHE A 140 -25.17 -33.16 2.39
C PHE A 140 -24.01 -32.34 2.98
N LEU A 141 -23.85 -31.09 2.53
CA LEU A 141 -22.81 -30.18 3.05
C LEU A 141 -23.01 -29.85 4.53
N LYS A 142 -24.24 -29.59 4.95
CA LYS A 142 -24.59 -29.29 6.35
C LYS A 142 -24.43 -30.50 7.27
N GLU A 143 -24.82 -31.68 6.80
CA GLU A 143 -24.73 -32.96 7.52
C GLU A 143 -23.33 -33.59 7.45
N SER A 144 -22.42 -33.06 6.63
CA SER A 144 -21.04 -33.54 6.49
C SER A 144 -20.33 -33.77 7.83
N ARG A 145 -20.60 -32.89 8.81
CA ARG A 145 -20.06 -32.85 10.17
C ARG A 145 -20.72 -33.83 11.15
N PHE A 146 -21.77 -34.55 10.77
CA PHE A 146 -22.44 -35.55 11.60
C PHE A 146 -21.84 -36.96 11.40
N PRO A 147 -21.95 -37.86 12.40
CA PRO A 147 -21.61 -39.28 12.22
C PRO A 147 -22.40 -39.90 11.05
N PRO A 148 -21.88 -40.91 10.32
CA PRO A 148 -22.55 -41.50 9.16
C PRO A 148 -24.00 -41.94 9.44
N ASN A 149 -24.26 -42.51 10.62
CA ASN A 149 -25.57 -43.00 11.04
C ASN A 149 -26.60 -41.89 11.33
N ALA A 150 -26.20 -40.62 11.29
CA ALA A 150 -27.02 -39.44 11.56
C ALA A 150 -27.16 -38.50 10.34
N LYS A 151 -26.69 -38.92 9.16
CA LYS A 151 -26.91 -38.21 7.90
C LYS A 151 -28.21 -38.71 7.26
N SER A 152 -29.08 -37.78 6.84
CA SER A 152 -30.25 -38.09 6.02
C SER A 152 -29.86 -38.23 4.55
N THR A 153 -28.91 -37.42 4.09
CA THR A 153 -28.41 -37.41 2.71
C THR A 153 -27.14 -38.24 2.58
N LYS A 154 -27.12 -39.21 1.66
CA LYS A 154 -25.97 -40.07 1.38
C LYS A 154 -25.12 -39.50 0.24
N TRP A 155 -23.89 -40.01 0.10
CA TRP A 155 -23.02 -39.61 -1.02
C TRP A 155 -23.53 -40.17 -2.35
N GLU A 156 -24.23 -41.32 -2.35
CA GLU A 156 -24.89 -41.87 -3.54
C GLU A 156 -25.97 -40.94 -4.10
N ASP A 157 -26.73 -40.27 -3.24
CA ASP A 157 -27.79 -39.32 -3.64
C ASP A 157 -27.16 -38.09 -4.33
N VAL A 158 -26.03 -37.61 -3.80
CA VAL A 158 -25.26 -36.49 -4.35
C VAL A 158 -24.56 -36.87 -5.66
N ARG A 159 -24.01 -38.08 -5.75
CA ARG A 159 -23.50 -38.64 -7.01
C ARG A 159 -24.60 -38.67 -8.06
N ASP A 160 -25.79 -39.14 -7.72
CA ASP A 160 -26.89 -39.29 -8.69
C ASP A 160 -27.41 -37.95 -9.21
N ILE A 161 -27.45 -36.87 -8.41
CA ILE A 161 -27.76 -35.53 -8.94
C ILE A 161 -26.66 -34.97 -9.84
N LEU A 162 -25.38 -35.24 -9.55
CA LEU A 162 -24.26 -34.87 -10.44
C LEU A 162 -24.32 -35.66 -11.75
N ASP A 163 -24.31 -36.99 -11.68
CA ASP A 163 -24.20 -37.92 -12.81
C ASP A 163 -25.45 -37.91 -13.73
N LYS A 164 -26.62 -38.19 -13.17
CA LYS A 164 -27.86 -38.38 -13.94
C LYS A 164 -28.55 -37.05 -14.24
N TYR A 165 -28.62 -36.17 -13.24
CA TYR A 165 -29.37 -34.92 -13.31
C TYR A 165 -28.50 -33.70 -13.60
N ARG A 166 -27.22 -33.93 -13.94
CA ARG A 166 -26.27 -32.93 -14.45
C ARG A 166 -26.06 -31.74 -13.53
N PHE A 167 -26.17 -31.95 -12.21
CA PHE A 167 -26.09 -30.89 -11.20
C PHE A 167 -24.81 -30.06 -11.33
N ILE A 168 -24.98 -28.75 -11.49
CA ILE A 168 -23.93 -27.75 -11.26
C ILE A 168 -24.61 -26.41 -10.93
N PRO A 169 -24.04 -25.59 -10.03
CA PRO A 169 -24.45 -24.20 -9.86
C PRO A 169 -24.21 -23.41 -11.16
N PHE A 170 -25.18 -22.58 -11.56
CA PHE A 170 -25.28 -22.06 -12.94
C PHE A 170 -25.11 -20.53 -13.04
N SER A 171 -24.59 -19.89 -11.99
CA SER A 171 -24.33 -18.45 -11.99
C SER A 171 -23.40 -18.04 -10.84
N MET A 172 -22.53 -17.06 -11.05
CA MET A 172 -21.76 -16.41 -9.97
C MET A 172 -22.62 -15.73 -8.88
N LYS A 173 -23.94 -15.62 -9.09
CA LYS A 173 -24.91 -15.12 -8.09
C LYS A 173 -25.52 -16.23 -7.22
N ASP A 174 -25.31 -17.49 -7.58
CA ASP A 174 -25.79 -18.69 -6.89
C ASP A 174 -25.04 -18.93 -5.57
N PRO A 175 -25.72 -19.12 -4.43
CA PRO A 175 -25.05 -19.44 -3.17
C PRO A 175 -24.29 -20.78 -3.20
N LEU A 176 -24.62 -21.71 -4.10
CA LEU A 176 -23.99 -23.02 -4.18
C LEU A 176 -22.66 -23.02 -4.96
N MET A 177 -22.37 -22.00 -5.77
CA MET A 177 -21.08 -21.88 -6.50
C MET A 177 -19.88 -21.96 -5.54
N ALA A 178 -19.89 -21.16 -4.47
CA ALA A 178 -18.83 -21.17 -3.45
C ALA A 178 -18.82 -22.44 -2.57
N GLN A 179 -19.89 -23.25 -2.64
CA GLN A 179 -20.06 -24.47 -1.85
C GLN A 179 -19.65 -25.74 -2.61
N LEU A 180 -19.63 -25.73 -3.95
CA LEU A 180 -19.24 -26.89 -4.76
C LEU A 180 -17.83 -27.43 -4.43
N PRO A 181 -16.78 -26.60 -4.26
CA PRO A 181 -15.47 -27.09 -3.82
C PRO A 181 -15.49 -27.72 -2.41
N ILE A 182 -16.41 -27.30 -1.54
CA ILE A 182 -16.53 -27.88 -0.18
C ILE A 182 -17.03 -29.33 -0.27
N ALA A 183 -17.91 -29.65 -1.23
CA ALA A 183 -18.34 -31.03 -1.47
C ALA A 183 -17.16 -31.92 -1.88
N LEU A 184 -16.21 -31.42 -2.69
CA LEU A 184 -15.00 -32.14 -3.09
C LEU A 184 -14.02 -32.35 -1.93
N ALA A 185 -13.99 -31.44 -0.95
CA ALA A 185 -13.23 -31.61 0.29
C ALA A 185 -13.82 -32.70 1.21
N ILE A 186 -15.15 -32.88 1.17
CA ILE A 186 -15.87 -33.89 1.95
C ILE A 186 -15.78 -35.26 1.26
N GLU A 187 -16.07 -35.32 -0.04
CA GLU A 187 -16.11 -36.54 -0.85
C GLU A 187 -15.38 -36.32 -2.19
N PRO A 188 -14.08 -36.67 -2.26
CA PRO A 188 -13.27 -36.57 -3.48
C PRO A 188 -13.86 -37.25 -4.70
N ARG A 189 -14.60 -38.35 -4.51
CA ARG A 189 -15.16 -39.17 -5.60
C ARG A 189 -16.22 -38.44 -6.44
N LEU A 190 -16.67 -37.26 -6.02
CA LEU A 190 -17.55 -36.39 -6.80
C LEU A 190 -16.82 -35.62 -7.92
N LEU A 191 -15.47 -35.51 -7.88
CA LEU A 191 -14.69 -34.69 -8.83
C LEU A 191 -14.93 -35.05 -10.31
N PRO A 192 -14.90 -36.33 -10.76
CA PRO A 192 -15.06 -36.65 -12.18
C PRO A 192 -16.46 -36.28 -12.72
N TYR A 193 -17.49 -36.40 -11.88
CA TYR A 193 -18.85 -36.01 -12.25
C TYR A 193 -19.00 -34.49 -12.31
N ALA A 194 -18.31 -33.75 -11.43
CA ALA A 194 -18.25 -32.29 -11.50
C ALA A 194 -17.51 -31.81 -12.77
N GLU A 195 -16.36 -32.40 -13.12
CA GLU A 195 -15.63 -32.06 -14.35
C GLU A 195 -16.42 -32.43 -15.62
N ALA A 196 -17.10 -33.59 -15.64
CA ALA A 196 -18.02 -33.96 -16.73
C ALA A 196 -19.18 -32.95 -16.88
N ASN A 197 -19.62 -32.35 -15.77
CA ASN A 197 -20.61 -31.28 -15.70
C ASN A 197 -20.03 -29.88 -15.99
N GLY A 198 -18.76 -29.77 -16.41
CA GLY A 198 -18.13 -28.51 -16.81
C GLY A 198 -17.47 -27.71 -15.69
N PHE A 199 -17.38 -28.24 -14.46
CA PHE A 199 -16.55 -27.64 -13.41
C PHE A 199 -15.08 -27.67 -13.83
N ARG A 200 -14.34 -26.57 -13.60
CA ARG A 200 -12.90 -26.48 -13.83
C ARG A 200 -12.20 -26.20 -12.51
N MET A 201 -11.22 -27.03 -12.16
CA MET A 201 -10.37 -26.80 -11.00
C MET A 201 -9.27 -25.79 -11.36
N ASP A 202 -9.24 -24.66 -10.65
CA ASP A 202 -8.11 -23.72 -10.69
C ASP A 202 -7.21 -23.87 -9.44
N THR A 203 -6.08 -23.18 -9.39
CA THR A 203 -5.11 -23.24 -8.28
C THR A 203 -5.68 -22.72 -6.96
N LYS A 204 -6.67 -21.83 -6.98
CA LYS A 204 -7.32 -21.26 -5.81
C LYS A 204 -8.36 -22.21 -5.25
N TYR A 205 -9.17 -22.86 -6.10
CA TYR A 205 -10.09 -23.93 -5.70
C TYR A 205 -9.31 -25.14 -5.18
N ARG A 206 -8.20 -25.53 -5.82
CA ARG A 206 -7.27 -26.57 -5.31
C ARG A 206 -6.87 -26.28 -3.86
N ASP A 207 -6.30 -25.11 -3.60
CA ASP A 207 -5.83 -24.75 -2.26
C ASP A 207 -7.00 -24.64 -1.26
N PHE A 208 -8.16 -24.09 -1.65
CA PHE A 208 -9.36 -24.04 -0.79
C PHE A 208 -9.93 -25.44 -0.45
N VAL A 209 -9.94 -26.38 -1.41
CA VAL A 209 -10.34 -27.78 -1.18
C VAL A 209 -9.44 -28.41 -0.12
N PHE A 210 -8.11 -28.29 -0.27
CA PHE A 210 -7.17 -28.79 0.74
C PHE A 210 -7.29 -28.07 2.08
N ARG A 211 -7.51 -26.75 2.10
CA ARG A 211 -7.81 -26.02 3.34
C ARG A 211 -9.01 -26.63 4.07
N LYS A 212 -10.11 -26.88 3.35
CA LYS A 212 -11.31 -27.51 3.93
C LYS A 212 -11.12 -28.97 4.35
N MET A 213 -10.27 -29.73 3.68
CA MET A 213 -9.90 -31.08 4.15
C MET A 213 -9.20 -31.06 5.52
N PHE A 214 -8.33 -30.07 5.76
CA PHE A 214 -7.57 -29.96 7.02
C PHE A 214 -8.29 -29.09 8.09
N GLU A 215 -9.34 -28.34 7.74
CA GLU A 215 -10.14 -27.44 8.63
C GLU A 215 -10.46 -28.08 9.99
N LYS A 216 -10.19 -27.43 11.13
CA LYS A 216 -10.52 -27.99 12.44
C LYS A 216 -12.05 -28.16 12.63
N GLN A 217 -12.52 -29.39 12.77
CA GLN A 217 -13.91 -29.69 13.11
C GLN A 217 -14.18 -29.51 14.62
N ALA A 218 -15.42 -29.15 14.96
CA ALA A 218 -15.83 -28.84 16.34
C ALA A 218 -16.13 -30.07 17.21
N LEU A 219 -16.29 -31.25 16.60
CA LEU A 219 -16.45 -32.52 17.30
C LEU A 219 -15.11 -33.26 17.27
N ASN A 220 -14.64 -33.70 18.43
CA ASN A 220 -13.40 -34.47 18.57
C ASN A 220 -13.61 -35.93 18.12
N SER A 221 -13.73 -36.17 16.82
CA SER A 221 -13.54 -37.52 16.28
C SER A 221 -12.08 -37.94 16.49
N LEU A 222 -11.88 -39.06 17.19
CA LEU A 222 -10.56 -39.49 17.65
C LEU A 222 -9.61 -39.96 16.53
N ASP A 223 -10.12 -40.14 15.31
CA ASP A 223 -9.43 -40.87 14.23
C ASP A 223 -9.43 -40.13 12.86
N ARG A 224 -9.58 -38.80 12.87
CA ARG A 224 -9.67 -38.01 11.63
C ARG A 224 -8.39 -37.98 10.78
N THR A 225 -7.24 -38.36 11.34
CA THR A 225 -5.96 -38.32 10.60
C THR A 225 -6.00 -39.21 9.35
N ASP A 226 -6.58 -40.41 9.44
CA ASP A 226 -6.65 -41.34 8.31
C ASP A 226 -7.73 -40.95 7.29
N ASP A 227 -8.81 -40.29 7.72
CA ASP A 227 -9.78 -39.66 6.81
C ASP A 227 -9.13 -38.59 5.92
N ILE A 228 -8.29 -37.72 6.50
CA ILE A 228 -7.57 -36.68 5.75
C ILE A 228 -6.60 -37.33 4.75
N ILE A 229 -5.81 -38.31 5.20
CA ILE A 229 -4.83 -39.01 4.34
C ILE A 229 -5.55 -39.71 3.18
N ARG A 230 -6.65 -40.44 3.46
CA ARG A 230 -7.46 -41.12 2.43
C ARG A 230 -8.03 -40.11 1.43
N ASN A 231 -8.60 -38.99 1.89
CA ASN A 231 -9.21 -38.01 1.01
C ASN A 231 -8.17 -37.28 0.12
N VAL A 232 -6.97 -36.99 0.65
CA VAL A 232 -5.85 -36.43 -0.14
C VAL A 232 -5.36 -37.42 -1.21
N ARG A 233 -5.18 -38.70 -0.83
CA ARG A 233 -4.79 -39.78 -1.76
C ARG A 233 -5.82 -39.96 -2.87
N GLU A 234 -7.10 -39.96 -2.54
CA GLU A 234 -8.17 -40.18 -3.51
C GLU A 234 -8.29 -39.01 -4.51
N LEU A 235 -8.15 -37.74 -4.05
CA LEU A 235 -8.06 -36.61 -4.99
C LEU A 235 -6.87 -36.75 -5.95
N ARG A 236 -5.67 -37.02 -5.44
CA ARG A 236 -4.46 -37.17 -6.27
C ARG A 236 -4.53 -38.37 -7.23
N ARG A 237 -5.33 -39.40 -6.88
CA ARG A 237 -5.62 -40.57 -7.74
C ARG A 237 -6.63 -40.26 -8.83
N LEU A 238 -7.55 -39.32 -8.60
CA LEU A 238 -8.57 -38.89 -9.57
C LEU A 238 -8.03 -37.84 -10.54
N ASP A 239 -7.21 -36.91 -10.05
CA ASP A 239 -6.53 -35.89 -10.85
C ASP A 239 -5.11 -35.63 -10.33
N PRO A 240 -4.05 -35.89 -11.12
CA PRO A 240 -2.66 -35.60 -10.75
C PRO A 240 -2.38 -34.12 -10.40
N ARG A 241 -3.18 -33.17 -10.91
CA ARG A 241 -3.07 -31.74 -10.59
C ARG A 241 -3.50 -31.43 -9.14
N MET A 242 -4.24 -32.34 -8.49
CA MET A 242 -4.67 -32.20 -7.10
C MET A 242 -3.57 -32.63 -6.12
N PHE A 243 -2.61 -31.74 -5.88
CA PHE A 243 -1.59 -31.87 -4.86
C PHE A 243 -1.69 -30.77 -3.79
N LEU A 244 -1.29 -31.11 -2.56
CA LEU A 244 -1.21 -30.13 -1.46
C LEU A 244 -0.08 -29.12 -1.75
N SER A 245 -0.37 -27.82 -1.67
CA SER A 245 0.62 -26.76 -1.86
C SER A 245 1.46 -26.47 -0.61
N ARG A 246 2.62 -25.82 -0.79
CA ARG A 246 3.43 -25.28 0.33
C ARG A 246 2.68 -24.21 1.10
N THR A 247 1.78 -23.47 0.44
CA THR A 247 0.88 -22.48 1.07
C THR A 247 0.05 -23.16 2.15
N VAL A 248 -0.75 -24.17 1.77
CA VAL A 248 -1.67 -24.85 2.70
C VAL A 248 -0.91 -25.70 3.73
N ALA A 249 0.22 -26.30 3.36
CA ALA A 249 1.07 -27.01 4.32
C ALA A 249 1.68 -26.06 5.38
N ALA A 250 2.08 -24.84 5.00
CA ALA A 250 2.53 -23.82 5.96
C ALA A 250 1.37 -23.36 6.87
N GLU A 251 0.18 -23.14 6.32
CA GLU A 251 -1.03 -22.80 7.07
C GLU A 251 -1.42 -23.87 8.12
N VAL A 252 -1.25 -25.16 7.76
CA VAL A 252 -1.42 -26.31 8.69
C VAL A 252 -0.31 -26.35 9.74
N CYS A 253 0.95 -26.08 9.38
CA CYS A 253 2.04 -25.94 10.35
C CYS A 253 1.79 -24.81 11.36
N MET A 254 1.17 -23.71 10.94
CA MET A 254 0.75 -22.62 11.83
C MET A 254 -0.41 -22.98 12.78
N GLU A 255 -1.02 -24.17 12.61
CA GLU A 255 -1.97 -24.78 13.54
C GLU A 255 -1.46 -26.05 14.25
N ALA A 256 -0.17 -26.36 14.18
CA ALA A 256 0.41 -27.61 14.72
C ALA A 256 0.06 -27.91 16.20
N LYS A 257 -0.22 -26.88 17.01
CA LYS A 257 -0.67 -27.00 18.42
C LYS A 257 -2.18 -26.96 18.62
N SER A 258 -2.94 -26.40 17.69
CA SER A 258 -4.39 -26.18 17.80
C SER A 258 -5.21 -27.21 17.03
N ASN A 259 -4.63 -27.83 16.00
CA ASN A 259 -5.25 -28.75 15.06
C ASN A 259 -4.35 -29.99 14.83
N GLU A 260 -4.08 -30.73 15.92
CA GLU A 260 -3.06 -31.79 15.91
C GLU A 260 -3.33 -32.93 14.89
N SER A 261 -4.59 -33.28 14.60
CA SER A 261 -4.92 -34.36 13.66
C SER A 261 -4.60 -34.00 12.21
N ALA A 262 -4.82 -32.74 11.82
CA ALA A 262 -4.40 -32.18 10.55
C ALA A 262 -2.86 -32.17 10.41
N TYR A 263 -2.15 -31.78 11.48
CA TYR A 263 -0.69 -31.78 11.49
C TYR A 263 -0.07 -33.21 11.53
N ARG A 264 -0.73 -34.17 12.21
CA ARG A 264 -0.38 -35.60 12.13
C ARG A 264 -0.56 -36.15 10.71
N ALA A 265 -1.65 -35.79 10.03
CA ALA A 265 -1.89 -36.17 8.63
C ALA A 265 -0.78 -35.62 7.71
N LEU A 266 -0.45 -34.33 7.83
CA LEU A 266 0.62 -33.69 7.07
C LEU A 266 1.97 -34.41 7.26
N LYS A 267 2.36 -34.74 8.50
CA LYS A 267 3.59 -35.51 8.80
C LYS A 267 3.53 -36.96 8.31
N SER A 268 2.35 -37.54 8.11
CA SER A 268 2.20 -38.90 7.55
C SER A 268 2.34 -38.91 6.03
N LEU A 269 1.80 -37.89 5.35
CA LEU A 269 1.96 -37.69 3.90
C LEU A 269 3.42 -37.43 3.52
N ASP A 270 4.14 -36.62 4.31
CA ASP A 270 5.58 -36.37 4.16
C ASP A 270 6.40 -37.68 4.27
N ARG A 271 6.20 -38.46 5.34
CA ARG A 271 6.85 -39.77 5.53
C ARG A 271 6.53 -40.80 4.44
N SER A 272 5.36 -40.69 3.82
CA SER A 272 4.93 -41.56 2.72
C SER A 272 5.44 -41.08 1.35
N ASN A 273 6.18 -39.96 1.31
CA ASN A 273 6.63 -39.28 0.09
C ASN A 273 5.48 -38.89 -0.86
N GLU A 274 4.33 -38.50 -0.28
CA GLU A 274 3.10 -38.14 -1.01
C GLU A 274 2.97 -36.63 -1.26
N LEU A 275 3.85 -35.81 -0.66
CA LEU A 275 3.99 -34.38 -0.94
C LEU A 275 4.95 -34.15 -2.12
N LEU A 276 4.74 -33.06 -2.87
CA LEU A 276 5.66 -32.65 -3.96
C LEU A 276 6.86 -31.82 -3.46
N PHE A 277 7.06 -31.77 -2.14
CA PHE A 277 8.15 -31.08 -1.46
C PHE A 277 8.41 -31.77 -0.12
N GLY A 278 9.64 -31.71 0.39
CA GLY A 278 9.93 -32.13 1.76
C GLY A 278 9.38 -31.13 2.78
N LEU A 279 8.72 -31.63 3.84
CA LEU A 279 8.16 -30.80 4.90
C LEU A 279 9.24 -30.14 5.77
N ALA A 280 10.39 -30.79 5.98
CA ALA A 280 11.48 -30.22 6.78
C ALA A 280 12.08 -28.92 6.16
N PRO A 281 12.40 -28.86 4.84
CA PRO A 281 12.69 -27.61 4.16
C PRO A 281 11.61 -26.53 4.30
N LEU A 282 10.33 -26.90 4.12
CA LEU A 282 9.21 -25.96 4.27
C LEU A 282 9.17 -25.37 5.68
N VAL A 283 9.24 -26.21 6.73
CA VAL A 283 9.24 -25.76 8.12
C VAL A 283 10.45 -24.88 8.41
N LYS A 284 11.64 -25.24 7.93
CA LYS A 284 12.85 -24.42 8.05
C LYS A 284 12.64 -23.01 7.48
N ASP A 285 12.08 -22.88 6.27
CA ASP A 285 11.90 -21.56 5.64
C ASP A 285 10.70 -20.79 6.20
N LEU A 286 9.63 -21.46 6.63
CA LEU A 286 8.53 -20.88 7.42
C LEU A 286 9.05 -20.24 8.71
N MET A 287 9.89 -20.96 9.46
CA MET A 287 10.47 -20.46 10.71
C MET A 287 11.31 -19.19 10.50
N LYS A 288 12.06 -19.07 9.41
CA LYS A 288 12.89 -17.88 9.11
C LYS A 288 12.09 -16.58 9.05
N LEU A 289 10.84 -16.63 8.56
CA LEU A 289 9.97 -15.46 8.45
C LEU A 289 9.81 -14.73 9.80
N PHE A 290 9.77 -15.50 10.90
CA PHE A 290 9.54 -14.99 12.25
C PHE A 290 10.72 -14.23 12.87
N VAL A 291 11.89 -14.19 12.21
CA VAL A 291 13.04 -13.40 12.71
C VAL A 291 12.79 -11.89 12.60
N LYS A 292 11.92 -11.46 11.67
CA LYS A 292 11.60 -10.04 11.38
C LYS A 292 10.19 -9.63 11.76
N THR A 293 9.23 -10.53 11.94
CA THR A 293 7.81 -10.20 12.13
C THR A 293 7.40 -10.17 13.60
N ARG A 294 6.52 -9.22 13.96
CA ARG A 294 5.98 -9.04 15.31
C ARG A 294 5.25 -10.27 15.87
N SER A 295 4.77 -11.16 15.00
CA SER A 295 4.14 -12.44 15.34
C SER A 295 5.00 -13.32 16.28
N ILE A 296 6.33 -13.16 16.32
CA ILE A 296 7.22 -13.84 17.27
C ILE A 296 6.95 -13.48 18.74
N THR A 297 6.32 -12.33 19.03
CA THR A 297 6.04 -11.90 20.41
C THR A 297 4.74 -12.46 21.00
N THR A 298 4.09 -13.43 20.35
CA THR A 298 2.85 -14.04 20.87
C THR A 298 3.11 -15.43 21.43
N GLY A 299 2.50 -15.75 22.59
CA GLY A 299 2.60 -17.07 23.22
C GLY A 299 2.08 -18.20 22.32
N TYR A 300 1.11 -17.92 21.43
CA TYR A 300 0.64 -18.89 20.44
C TYR A 300 1.75 -19.26 19.45
N THR A 301 2.32 -18.25 18.77
CA THR A 301 3.43 -18.45 17.80
C THR A 301 4.63 -19.13 18.46
N ILE A 302 5.01 -18.71 19.67
CA ILE A 302 6.10 -19.31 20.45
C ILE A 302 5.88 -20.81 20.65
N ASN A 303 4.66 -21.23 21.02
CA ASN A 303 4.34 -22.63 21.26
C ASN A 303 4.25 -23.45 19.95
N VAL A 304 3.82 -22.84 18.85
CA VAL A 304 3.83 -23.47 17.51
C VAL A 304 5.27 -23.65 17.01
N LEU A 305 6.10 -22.60 17.01
CA LEU A 305 7.50 -22.67 16.55
C LEU A 305 8.32 -23.70 17.34
N ARG A 306 8.10 -23.81 18.66
CA ARG A 306 8.72 -24.86 19.49
C ARG A 306 8.27 -26.27 19.13
N GLN A 307 6.99 -26.46 18.78
CA GLN A 307 6.51 -27.75 18.29
C GLN A 307 7.16 -28.10 16.94
N LEU A 308 7.17 -27.15 16.01
CA LEU A 308 7.76 -27.31 14.68
C LEU A 308 9.27 -27.61 14.77
N TYR A 309 10.02 -26.93 15.63
CA TYR A 309 11.45 -27.20 15.84
C TYR A 309 11.72 -28.55 16.53
N SER A 310 10.84 -28.98 17.44
CA SER A 310 10.95 -30.28 18.10
C SER A 310 10.69 -31.45 17.14
N ASP A 311 9.80 -31.26 16.15
CA ASP A 311 9.53 -32.24 15.10
C ASP A 311 10.55 -32.16 13.94
N PHE A 312 11.05 -30.96 13.64
CA PHE A 312 11.97 -30.67 12.52
C PHE A 312 13.13 -29.76 12.96
N PRO A 313 14.13 -30.30 13.69
CA PRO A 313 15.28 -29.53 14.14
C PRO A 313 16.12 -29.04 12.95
N SER A 314 16.67 -27.83 13.08
CA SER A 314 17.41 -27.14 12.02
C SER A 314 18.69 -26.51 12.54
N THR A 315 19.77 -26.64 11.76
CA THR A 315 21.08 -26.02 11.97
C THR A 315 21.20 -24.62 11.35
N ASP A 316 20.13 -24.11 10.73
CA ASP A 316 20.14 -22.82 10.05
C ASP A 316 20.28 -21.65 11.04
N PRO A 317 21.27 -20.74 10.86
CA PRO A 317 21.51 -19.64 11.81
C PRO A 317 20.29 -18.75 12.05
N THR A 318 19.46 -18.50 11.02
CA THR A 318 18.25 -17.67 11.20
C THR A 318 17.19 -18.41 12.02
N VAL A 319 17.05 -19.72 11.83
CA VAL A 319 16.15 -20.55 12.66
C VAL A 319 16.65 -20.63 14.10
N ARG A 320 17.97 -20.73 14.32
CA ARG A 320 18.57 -20.65 15.66
C ARG A 320 18.23 -19.34 16.36
N VAL A 321 18.40 -18.19 15.70
CA VAL A 321 18.00 -16.87 16.25
C VAL A 321 16.50 -16.84 16.57
N VAL A 322 15.63 -17.34 15.69
CA VAL A 322 14.19 -17.44 15.98
C VAL A 322 13.90 -18.27 17.24
N MET A 323 14.58 -19.41 17.42
CA MET A 323 14.39 -20.25 18.61
C MET A 323 14.90 -19.59 19.89
N LEU A 324 16.02 -18.86 19.83
CA LEU A 324 16.50 -18.00 20.94
C LEU A 324 15.47 -16.91 21.29
N LEU A 325 14.83 -16.28 20.30
CA LEU A 325 13.73 -15.35 20.54
C LEU A 325 12.54 -16.04 21.23
N THR A 326 12.18 -17.27 20.84
CA THR A 326 11.13 -18.01 21.57
C THR A 326 11.52 -18.32 23.02
N ALA A 327 12.81 -18.46 23.35
CA ALA A 327 13.26 -18.68 24.72
C ALA A 327 13.11 -17.39 25.55
N LEU A 328 13.57 -16.26 25.01
CA LEU A 328 13.64 -14.95 25.66
C LEU A 328 12.29 -14.23 25.79
N LEU A 329 11.43 -14.35 24.78
CA LEU A 329 10.12 -13.69 24.73
C LEU A 329 9.01 -14.49 25.44
N ALA A 330 9.25 -15.76 25.77
CA ALA A 330 8.30 -16.58 26.51
C ALA A 330 8.18 -16.15 27.98
N ASP A 331 6.96 -16.20 28.51
CA ASP A 331 6.56 -15.68 29.82
C ASP A 331 7.47 -16.08 31.00
N GLY A 332 7.47 -15.23 32.02
CA GLY A 332 8.26 -15.37 33.25
C GLY A 332 9.61 -14.65 33.21
N ILE A 333 10.43 -14.86 32.17
CA ILE A 333 11.81 -14.31 32.09
C ILE A 333 11.81 -12.77 32.08
N LEU A 334 10.82 -12.17 31.42
CA LEU A 334 10.72 -10.71 31.32
C LEU A 334 10.08 -10.05 32.55
N SER A 335 9.50 -10.81 33.48
CA SER A 335 8.68 -10.27 34.59
C SER A 335 9.42 -10.19 35.92
N SER A 336 10.52 -10.94 36.09
CA SER A 336 11.31 -10.94 37.32
C SER A 336 12.25 -9.74 37.42
N GLN A 337 12.30 -9.12 38.61
CA GLN A 337 13.34 -8.15 38.97
C GLN A 337 14.60 -8.84 39.54
N ALA A 338 14.53 -10.11 39.90
CA ALA A 338 15.66 -10.89 40.42
C ALA A 338 16.45 -11.53 39.26
N CYS A 339 17.70 -11.11 39.07
CA CYS A 339 18.47 -11.48 37.87
C CYS A 339 18.87 -12.97 37.86
N ALA A 340 19.49 -13.49 38.93
CA ALA A 340 20.00 -14.87 38.99
C ALA A 340 18.91 -15.94 38.72
N ALA A 341 17.71 -15.76 39.29
CA ALA A 341 16.57 -16.65 39.02
C ALA A 341 16.11 -16.59 37.55
N SER A 342 16.30 -15.45 36.88
CA SER A 342 15.99 -15.27 35.46
C SER A 342 17.06 -15.88 34.55
N VAL A 343 18.33 -15.84 34.95
CA VAL A 343 19.46 -16.51 34.28
C VAL A 343 19.27 -18.04 34.33
N ALA A 344 18.98 -18.60 35.50
CA ALA A 344 18.70 -20.03 35.66
C ALA A 344 17.46 -20.50 34.86
N LEU A 345 16.38 -19.70 34.86
CA LEU A 345 15.20 -20.00 34.05
C LEU A 345 15.48 -19.91 32.54
N LEU A 346 16.31 -18.95 32.10
CA LEU A 346 16.76 -18.87 30.71
C LEU A 346 17.59 -20.10 30.32
N LYS A 347 18.58 -20.49 31.14
CA LYS A 347 19.39 -21.70 30.94
C LYS A 347 18.52 -22.94 30.74
N SER A 348 17.59 -23.21 31.65
CA SER A 348 16.68 -24.36 31.55
C SER A 348 15.81 -24.33 30.28
N LYS A 349 15.34 -23.15 29.83
CA LYS A 349 14.62 -23.02 28.54
C LYS A 349 15.53 -23.24 27.32
N LEU A 350 16.83 -22.93 27.39
CA LEU A 350 17.80 -23.14 26.31
C LEU A 350 18.26 -24.60 26.23
N GLU A 351 18.44 -25.26 27.37
CA GLU A 351 18.72 -26.70 27.49
C GLU A 351 17.57 -27.52 26.90
N LEU A 352 16.32 -27.22 27.27
CA LEU A 352 15.12 -27.89 26.73
C LEU A 352 14.99 -27.78 25.20
N LEU A 353 15.55 -26.72 24.61
CA LEU A 353 15.54 -26.47 23.16
C LEU A 353 16.83 -26.91 22.45
N ASN A 354 17.78 -27.54 23.17
CA ASN A 354 19.11 -27.92 22.67
C ASN A 354 19.88 -26.77 22.01
N LEU A 355 19.74 -25.54 22.52
CA LEU A 355 20.37 -24.34 21.96
C LEU A 355 21.75 -24.02 22.55
N LEU A 356 22.17 -24.72 23.61
CA LEU A 356 23.49 -24.53 24.22
C LEU A 356 24.61 -25.26 23.46
N PRO A 357 25.85 -24.74 23.48
CA PRO A 357 26.28 -23.47 24.07
C PRO A 357 25.80 -22.24 23.29
N LEU A 358 25.79 -21.07 23.93
CA LEU A 358 25.63 -19.78 23.26
C LEU A 358 26.98 -19.20 22.83
N THR A 359 26.97 -18.35 21.80
CA THR A 359 28.15 -17.64 21.26
C THR A 359 28.00 -16.13 21.44
N LYS A 360 29.10 -15.35 21.25
CA LYS A 360 29.01 -13.86 21.19
C LYS A 360 27.99 -13.40 20.13
N GLN A 361 27.92 -14.12 19.01
CA GLN A 361 27.01 -13.79 17.91
C GLN A 361 25.53 -14.01 18.28
N ASP A 362 25.20 -15.11 18.96
CA ASP A 362 23.84 -15.38 19.45
C ASP A 362 23.34 -14.26 20.38
N LEU A 363 24.21 -13.77 21.27
CA LEU A 363 23.91 -12.64 22.15
C LEU A 363 23.72 -11.35 21.36
N PHE A 364 24.58 -11.06 20.37
CA PHE A 364 24.48 -9.88 19.52
C PHE A 364 23.17 -9.87 18.71
N ASP A 365 22.83 -10.97 18.04
CA ASP A 365 21.61 -11.08 17.23
C ASP A 365 20.34 -11.01 18.08
N ALA A 366 20.34 -11.64 19.27
CA ALA A 366 19.24 -11.52 20.22
C ALA A 366 19.11 -10.10 20.79
N MET A 367 20.22 -9.44 21.15
CA MET A 367 20.22 -8.08 21.71
C MET A 367 19.90 -7.01 20.65
N THR A 368 20.18 -7.26 19.37
CA THR A 368 19.83 -6.34 18.27
C THR A 368 18.44 -6.59 17.68
N ASN A 369 17.85 -7.78 17.81
CA ASN A 369 16.52 -8.06 17.26
C ASN A 369 15.43 -7.04 17.72
N PRO A 370 14.62 -6.45 16.81
CA PRO A 370 13.72 -5.33 17.14
C PRO A 370 12.73 -5.57 18.28
N PHE A 371 12.40 -6.83 18.61
CA PHE A 371 11.37 -7.19 19.57
C PHE A 371 11.90 -7.44 21.00
N VAL A 372 13.21 -7.48 21.21
CA VAL A 372 13.83 -7.74 22.52
C VAL A 372 14.18 -6.43 23.23
N GLU A 373 13.42 -6.04 24.27
CA GLU A 373 13.71 -4.84 25.09
C GLU A 373 14.59 -5.10 26.32
N LYS A 374 14.74 -6.34 26.80
CA LYS A 374 15.36 -6.64 28.11
C LYS A 374 16.68 -7.40 27.96
N HIS A 375 17.76 -6.63 27.78
CA HIS A 375 19.13 -7.13 27.60
C HIS A 375 19.85 -7.54 28.89
N ALA A 376 19.39 -7.09 30.07
CA ALA A 376 20.12 -7.31 31.33
C ALA A 376 20.35 -8.80 31.66
N VAL A 377 19.34 -9.65 31.43
CA VAL A 377 19.44 -11.10 31.66
C VAL A 377 20.46 -11.76 30.71
N LEU A 378 20.57 -11.27 29.47
CA LEU A 378 21.57 -11.75 28.50
C LEU A 378 23.00 -11.35 28.91
N LEU A 379 23.19 -10.15 29.46
CA LEU A 379 24.51 -9.68 29.92
C LEU A 379 24.98 -10.39 31.20
N GLU A 380 24.10 -10.63 32.18
CA GLU A 380 24.50 -11.44 33.34
C GLU A 380 24.65 -12.93 32.96
N TYR A 381 23.86 -13.49 32.02
CA TYR A 381 24.09 -14.85 31.48
C TYR A 381 25.47 -14.96 30.82
N ALA A 382 25.88 -13.98 30.00
CA ALA A 382 27.20 -13.94 29.36
C ALA A 382 28.36 -13.96 30.37
N LYS A 383 28.14 -13.36 31.54
CA LYS A 383 29.09 -13.26 32.65
C LYS A 383 29.12 -14.51 33.54
N GLU A 384 27.94 -15.01 33.94
CA GLU A 384 27.79 -16.08 34.93
C GLU A 384 27.88 -17.48 34.31
N GLU A 385 27.31 -17.69 33.12
CA GLU A 385 27.20 -19.01 32.48
C GLU A 385 28.13 -19.19 31.27
N MET A 386 28.51 -18.11 30.57
CA MET A 386 29.50 -18.16 29.48
C MET A 386 30.90 -17.73 29.90
N GLY A 387 31.09 -17.26 31.14
CA GLY A 387 32.39 -16.86 31.69
C GLY A 387 33.10 -15.74 30.93
N MET A 388 32.36 -14.88 30.21
CA MET A 388 32.97 -13.80 29.42
C MET A 388 33.64 -12.75 30.32
N SER A 389 34.84 -12.32 29.93
CA SER A 389 35.56 -11.26 30.62
C SER A 389 34.84 -9.90 30.47
N PRO A 390 35.02 -8.95 31.42
CA PRO A 390 34.33 -7.67 31.36
C PRO A 390 34.71 -6.83 30.11
N GLU A 391 35.90 -7.05 29.54
CA GLU A 391 36.34 -6.44 28.29
C GLU A 391 35.51 -6.96 27.11
N VAL A 392 35.35 -8.28 26.98
CA VAL A 392 34.55 -8.91 25.92
C VAL A 392 33.07 -8.53 26.02
N ILE A 393 32.56 -8.36 27.25
CA ILE A 393 31.20 -7.85 27.51
C ILE A 393 31.10 -6.37 27.11
N SER A 394 32.11 -5.54 27.44
CA SER A 394 32.14 -4.12 27.05
C SER A 394 32.16 -3.96 25.52
N ASP A 395 32.94 -4.79 24.82
CA ASP A 395 32.99 -4.81 23.36
C ASP A 395 31.65 -5.23 22.75
N LEU A 396 31.04 -6.33 23.23
CA LEU A 396 29.69 -6.74 22.82
C LEU A 396 28.65 -5.63 23.04
N VAL A 397 28.69 -4.96 24.18
CA VAL A 397 27.81 -3.84 24.51
C VAL A 397 28.03 -2.66 23.57
N ARG A 398 29.28 -2.35 23.20
CA ARG A 398 29.63 -1.31 22.22
C ARG A 398 29.08 -1.63 20.84
N ASP A 399 29.30 -2.86 20.37
CA ASP A 399 28.81 -3.37 19.09
C ASP A 399 27.27 -3.27 19.01
N VAL A 400 26.57 -3.76 20.05
CA VAL A 400 25.10 -3.70 20.14
C VAL A 400 24.61 -2.25 20.19
N ALA A 401 25.22 -1.38 21.00
CA ALA A 401 24.76 0.00 21.15
C ALA A 401 24.85 0.80 19.85
N VAL A 402 25.95 0.65 19.09
CA VAL A 402 26.10 1.28 17.77
C VAL A 402 25.08 0.72 16.77
N LYS A 403 24.81 -0.60 16.79
CA LYS A 403 23.80 -1.21 15.92
C LYS A 403 22.37 -0.80 16.28
N CYS A 404 22.09 -0.58 17.57
CA CYS A 404 20.79 -0.09 18.04
C CYS A 404 20.41 1.30 17.51
N LEU A 405 21.35 2.10 16.99
CA LEU A 405 21.03 3.39 16.34
C LEU A 405 20.19 3.20 15.05
N GLU A 406 20.42 2.12 14.29
CA GLU A 406 19.66 1.79 13.08
C GLU A 406 18.25 1.25 13.40
N ILE A 407 18.07 0.65 14.58
CA ILE A 407 16.89 -0.13 14.93
C ILE A 407 15.93 0.75 15.73
N GLY A 408 15.05 1.46 15.03
CA GLY A 408 14.21 2.53 15.59
C GLY A 408 13.45 2.23 16.89
N SER A 409 13.17 0.96 17.22
CA SER A 409 12.54 0.56 18.49
C SER A 409 13.46 0.51 19.72
N LYS A 410 14.78 0.53 19.54
CA LYS A 410 15.75 0.25 20.62
C LYS A 410 16.00 1.39 21.62
N GLY A 411 15.27 2.50 21.58
CA GLY A 411 15.52 3.66 22.45
C GLY A 411 15.63 3.31 23.94
N LYS A 412 14.68 2.54 24.48
CA LYS A 412 14.70 2.07 25.89
C LYS A 412 15.84 1.08 26.19
N THR A 413 16.42 0.43 25.18
CA THR A 413 17.60 -0.43 25.31
C THR A 413 18.85 0.44 25.34
N LEU A 414 18.97 1.36 24.38
CA LEU A 414 20.10 2.25 24.20
C LEU A 414 20.30 3.16 25.42
N HIS A 415 19.23 3.76 25.96
CA HIS A 415 19.25 4.54 27.20
C HIS A 415 19.97 3.80 28.35
N ARG A 416 19.50 2.58 28.68
CA ARG A 416 20.06 1.77 29.77
C ARG A 416 21.48 1.25 29.52
N LEU A 417 21.87 1.02 28.26
CA LEU A 417 23.26 0.71 27.92
C LEU A 417 24.17 1.94 28.07
N VAL A 418 23.71 3.12 27.68
CA VAL A 418 24.45 4.39 27.83
C VAL A 418 24.59 4.77 29.30
N GLU A 419 23.54 4.62 30.12
CA GLU A 419 23.60 4.83 31.57
C GLU A 419 24.59 3.88 32.25
N ARG A 420 24.53 2.57 31.94
CA ARG A 420 25.34 1.55 32.64
C ARG A 420 26.81 1.52 32.21
N TYR A 421 27.14 2.00 31.02
CA TYR A 421 28.49 1.91 30.43
C TYR A 421 29.05 3.24 29.88
N SER A 422 28.39 4.38 30.14
CA SER A 422 28.84 5.74 29.80
C SER A 422 29.19 5.98 28.31
N LEU A 423 28.44 5.35 27.40
CA LEU A 423 28.77 5.25 25.97
C LEU A 423 28.49 6.52 25.12
N GLN A 424 28.09 7.63 25.72
CA GLN A 424 27.45 8.76 25.01
C GLN A 424 28.38 9.45 23.98
N SER A 425 29.66 9.65 24.30
CA SER A 425 30.65 10.20 23.36
C SER A 425 30.92 9.23 22.21
N MET A 426 31.27 7.99 22.53
CA MET A 426 31.54 6.92 21.57
C MET A 426 30.40 6.71 20.57
N LEU A 427 29.14 6.83 21.00
CA LEU A 427 27.99 6.76 20.10
C LEU A 427 27.90 7.96 19.15
N ALA A 428 28.26 9.16 19.58
CA ALA A 428 28.33 10.33 18.69
C ALA A 428 29.47 10.19 17.67
N ASP A 429 30.66 9.80 18.13
CA ASP A 429 31.83 9.56 17.27
C ASP A 429 31.53 8.46 16.22
N ALA A 430 30.97 7.34 16.66
CA ALA A 430 30.58 6.23 15.78
C ALA A 430 29.43 6.60 14.83
N ALA A 431 28.51 7.49 15.23
CA ALA A 431 27.46 7.98 14.35
C ALA A 431 28.03 8.91 13.27
N THR A 432 28.91 9.85 13.63
CA THR A 432 29.58 10.73 12.66
C THR A 432 30.50 9.95 11.72
N GLN A 433 31.19 8.91 12.18
CA GLN A 433 32.06 8.07 11.34
C GLN A 433 31.31 7.11 10.40
N ARG A 434 30.06 6.73 10.71
CA ARG A 434 29.32 5.68 9.95
C ARG A 434 28.06 6.16 9.23
N TYR A 435 27.50 7.28 9.65
CA TYR A 435 26.19 7.77 9.19
C TYR A 435 26.21 9.27 8.82
N ALA A 436 27.36 9.95 8.81
CA ALA A 436 27.45 11.19 8.04
C ALA A 436 27.29 10.84 6.55
N LEU A 437 26.38 11.52 5.86
CA LEU A 437 26.13 11.33 4.43
C LEU A 437 26.53 12.58 3.64
N THR A 438 27.23 12.40 2.54
CA THR A 438 27.43 13.41 1.49
C THR A 438 26.61 13.05 0.25
N VAL A 439 26.82 13.72 -0.89
CA VAL A 439 26.10 13.42 -2.15
C VAL A 439 26.73 12.20 -2.84
N GLU A 440 28.01 11.97 -2.60
CA GLU A 440 28.86 10.91 -3.15
C GLU A 440 28.53 9.52 -2.56
N ASP A 441 27.94 9.47 -1.35
CA ASP A 441 27.46 8.23 -0.72
C ASP A 441 26.12 7.71 -1.30
N LEU A 442 25.45 8.52 -2.13
CA LEU A 442 24.15 8.18 -2.72
C LEU A 442 24.33 7.40 -4.04
N PRO A 443 23.31 6.61 -4.46
CA PRO A 443 23.31 6.02 -5.79
C PRO A 443 23.47 7.07 -6.90
N LEU A 444 24.07 6.71 -8.03
CA LEU A 444 24.24 7.62 -9.16
C LEU A 444 22.86 8.13 -9.62
N PHE A 445 22.71 9.45 -9.79
CA PHE A 445 21.44 10.10 -10.14
C PHE A 445 20.83 9.63 -11.48
N GLU A 446 21.61 8.96 -12.33
CA GLU A 446 21.14 8.35 -13.57
C GLU A 446 20.42 7.01 -13.36
N ASP A 447 20.61 6.33 -12.23
CA ASP A 447 19.83 5.15 -11.81
C ASP A 447 18.64 5.57 -10.93
N GLU A 448 17.55 5.95 -11.61
CA GLU A 448 16.29 6.33 -10.98
C GLU A 448 15.67 5.19 -10.14
N LYS A 449 15.99 3.91 -10.40
CA LYS A 449 15.49 2.79 -9.59
C LYS A 449 16.24 2.70 -8.27
N ALA A 450 17.56 2.84 -8.28
CA ALA A 450 18.36 2.88 -7.06
C ALA A 450 18.03 4.14 -6.22
N CYS A 451 17.93 5.31 -6.84
CA CYS A 451 17.50 6.54 -6.15
C CYS A 451 16.08 6.45 -5.58
N ALA A 452 15.14 5.78 -6.27
CA ALA A 452 13.79 5.54 -5.73
C ALA A 452 13.78 4.51 -4.57
N ALA A 453 14.67 3.51 -4.58
CA ALA A 453 14.75 2.45 -3.59
C ALA A 453 15.64 2.76 -2.36
N TYR A 454 16.46 3.81 -2.41
CA TYR A 454 17.41 4.14 -1.34
C TYR A 454 16.72 4.45 0.02
N GLU A 455 17.19 3.83 1.10
CA GLU A 455 16.75 4.15 2.47
C GLU A 455 17.95 4.33 3.39
N ALA A 456 18.11 5.54 3.93
CA ALA A 456 19.17 5.84 4.89
C ALA A 456 19.03 4.92 6.13
N PRO A 457 20.12 4.47 6.77
CA PRO A 457 20.05 3.41 7.78
C PRO A 457 19.30 3.81 9.06
N LEU A 458 19.53 5.03 9.55
CA LEU A 458 18.80 5.62 10.69
C LEU A 458 17.40 6.13 10.31
N CYS A 459 16.53 6.38 11.30
CA CYS A 459 15.25 7.09 11.15
C CYS A 459 14.24 6.52 10.13
N ARG A 460 14.34 5.24 9.74
CA ARG A 460 13.42 4.59 8.78
C ARG A 460 11.97 4.64 9.25
N ASP A 461 11.05 4.94 8.32
CA ASP A 461 9.61 4.96 8.58
C ASP A 461 8.95 3.62 8.20
N PHE A 462 8.90 2.70 9.16
CA PHE A 462 8.30 1.38 8.97
C PHE A 462 6.76 1.42 8.74
N ASN A 463 6.09 2.56 8.94
CA ASN A 463 4.66 2.70 8.64
C ASN A 463 4.41 3.01 7.15
N ASN A 464 5.43 3.38 6.37
CA ASN A 464 5.27 3.70 4.95
C ASN A 464 5.14 2.42 4.11
N VAL A 465 3.91 2.04 3.77
CA VAL A 465 3.53 0.70 3.22
C VAL A 465 4.07 0.43 1.79
N LYS A 466 4.99 1.23 1.26
CA LYS A 466 5.66 1.01 -0.04
C LYS A 466 6.43 -0.33 -0.08
N VAL A 467 7.10 -0.69 1.03
CA VAL A 467 7.97 -1.89 1.10
C VAL A 467 7.18 -3.20 0.98
N VAL A 468 5.96 -3.26 1.52
CA VAL A 468 5.16 -4.50 1.62
C VAL A 468 4.80 -5.08 0.24
N ARG A 469 4.63 -4.24 -0.79
CA ARG A 469 4.35 -4.73 -2.15
C ARG A 469 5.57 -5.30 -2.88
N SER A 470 6.79 -4.98 -2.45
CA SER A 470 8.02 -5.32 -3.20
C SER A 470 8.82 -6.48 -2.62
N MET A 471 8.46 -7.00 -1.43
CA MET A 471 9.15 -8.16 -0.83
C MET A 471 8.46 -9.51 -1.09
N ASN A 472 7.28 -9.53 -1.71
CA ASN A 472 6.62 -10.78 -2.13
C ASN A 472 7.20 -11.37 -3.42
N SER A 473 8.06 -10.63 -4.13
CA SER A 473 8.94 -11.16 -5.18
C SER A 473 10.29 -11.52 -4.57
N THR A 474 10.61 -12.81 -4.51
CA THR A 474 11.90 -13.32 -4.00
C THR A 474 13.07 -12.83 -4.85
N ALA A 475 14.05 -12.18 -4.22
CA ALA A 475 15.30 -11.82 -4.87
C ALA A 475 16.20 -13.06 -5.07
N PRO A 476 16.72 -13.32 -6.28
CA PRO A 476 17.70 -14.38 -6.51
C PRO A 476 19.07 -13.99 -5.92
N SER A 477 19.84 -15.00 -5.51
CA SER A 477 21.18 -14.83 -4.93
C SER A 477 22.24 -14.45 -5.97
N THR A 478 23.20 -13.62 -5.58
CA THR A 478 24.32 -13.20 -6.43
C THR A 478 25.25 -14.36 -6.80
N GLN A 479 25.37 -14.66 -8.09
CA GLN A 479 26.53 -15.34 -8.67
C GLN A 479 27.01 -14.59 -9.91
N GLN A 480 28.32 -14.59 -10.13
CA GLN A 480 28.98 -13.92 -11.26
C GLN A 480 29.23 -14.92 -12.39
N SER A 481 28.76 -14.61 -13.61
CA SER A 481 29.35 -15.15 -14.84
C SER A 481 29.10 -14.24 -16.03
N SER A 482 30.16 -14.01 -16.80
CA SER A 482 30.22 -13.37 -18.12
C SER A 482 28.96 -13.51 -18.99
N GLY A 483 28.43 -12.38 -19.48
CA GLY A 483 27.25 -12.35 -20.33
C GLY A 483 27.53 -12.44 -21.84
N HIS A 484 26.45 -12.32 -22.61
CA HIS A 484 26.46 -11.94 -24.04
C HIS A 484 25.22 -11.09 -24.35
N THR A 485 25.31 -10.24 -25.36
CA THR A 485 24.27 -9.27 -25.76
C THR A 485 23.37 -9.76 -26.89
N LEU A 486 22.11 -9.29 -26.93
CA LEU A 486 21.36 -8.71 -28.07
C LEU A 486 19.89 -8.39 -27.62
N PRO A 487 19.04 -7.66 -28.39
CA PRO A 487 18.11 -6.67 -27.80
C PRO A 487 16.59 -6.97 -27.86
N ASN A 488 15.82 -6.04 -27.27
CA ASN A 488 14.36 -5.93 -27.15
C ASN A 488 13.51 -6.20 -28.41
N SER A 489 12.23 -6.52 -28.15
CA SER A 489 11.08 -5.95 -28.86
C SER A 489 10.04 -5.40 -27.86
N ASP A 490 9.39 -4.28 -28.20
CA ASP A 490 8.25 -3.70 -27.46
C ASP A 490 6.98 -4.60 -27.61
N GLY A 491 5.88 -4.47 -26.85
CA GLY A 491 5.61 -3.62 -25.69
C GLY A 491 4.23 -2.93 -25.76
N HIS A 492 3.40 -3.04 -24.71
CA HIS A 492 2.28 -2.14 -24.44
C HIS A 492 1.85 -2.24 -22.96
N GLY A 493 1.62 -1.10 -22.31
CA GLY A 493 1.05 -1.03 -20.97
C GLY A 493 0.12 0.18 -20.86
N VAL A 494 -1.16 -0.07 -20.60
CA VAL A 494 -2.18 0.97 -20.41
C VAL A 494 -2.54 1.03 -18.93
N VAL A 495 -2.36 2.20 -18.31
CA VAL A 495 -2.83 2.51 -16.96
C VAL A 495 -3.44 3.90 -16.99
N GLY A 496 -4.71 4.02 -16.57
CA GLY A 496 -5.46 5.29 -16.60
C GLY A 496 -5.15 6.21 -15.41
N GLU A 497 -5.36 7.50 -15.62
CA GLU A 497 -5.31 8.52 -14.57
C GLU A 497 -6.63 8.56 -13.76
N PRO A 498 -6.60 8.85 -12.45
CA PRO A 498 -7.80 9.12 -11.67
C PRO A 498 -8.18 10.61 -11.75
N THR A 499 -9.23 10.95 -12.50
CA THR A 499 -9.77 12.31 -12.55
C THR A 499 -10.44 12.70 -11.23
N GLN A 500 -10.37 13.98 -10.87
CA GLN A 500 -11.05 14.54 -9.69
C GLN A 500 -12.55 14.68 -9.95
N ALA A 501 -13.33 14.79 -8.87
CA ALA A 501 -14.77 15.03 -8.91
C ALA A 501 -15.08 16.47 -8.47
N ASP A 502 -16.03 17.09 -9.18
CA ASP A 502 -16.75 18.30 -8.76
C ASP A 502 -18.25 17.93 -8.56
N GLU A 503 -18.98 18.75 -7.80
CA GLU A 503 -20.37 18.48 -7.37
C GLU A 503 -21.42 19.31 -8.15
N GLU A 504 -22.72 19.04 -7.88
CA GLU A 504 -23.93 19.65 -8.48
C GLU A 504 -24.20 19.22 -9.95
N ASP A 505 -25.42 18.87 -10.39
CA ASP A 505 -26.78 19.32 -10.01
C ASP A 505 -27.81 18.15 -10.00
N VAL A 506 -29.04 18.38 -9.51
CA VAL A 506 -30.09 17.37 -9.30
C VAL A 506 -31.15 17.39 -10.41
N GLY A 507 -31.22 16.32 -11.21
CA GLY A 507 -32.28 16.11 -12.21
C GLY A 507 -32.78 14.66 -12.24
N GLU A 508 -34.08 14.47 -11.98
CA GLU A 508 -34.73 13.15 -11.98
C GLU A 508 -34.82 12.55 -13.40
N ARG A 509 -34.38 11.30 -13.57
CA ARG A 509 -34.78 10.43 -14.69
C ARG A 509 -34.65 8.95 -14.34
N GLU A 510 -35.42 8.12 -15.06
CA GLU A 510 -35.73 6.75 -14.64
C GLU A 510 -34.78 5.69 -15.24
N GLY A 511 -34.38 4.72 -14.40
CA GLY A 511 -34.29 3.33 -14.85
C GLY A 511 -33.02 2.86 -15.57
N GLU A 512 -31.83 3.13 -15.04
CA GLU A 512 -30.61 2.40 -15.45
C GLU A 512 -30.45 1.07 -14.69
N LEU A 513 -29.79 0.10 -15.33
CA LEU A 513 -29.52 -1.24 -14.80
C LEU A 513 -28.15 -1.27 -14.11
N ASP A 514 -28.05 -1.92 -12.95
CA ASP A 514 -26.77 -2.19 -12.26
C ASP A 514 -25.82 -2.98 -13.18
N ASP A 515 -24.88 -2.28 -13.83
CA ASP A 515 -23.94 -2.89 -14.76
C ASP A 515 -22.76 -3.53 -14.02
N ILE A 516 -22.69 -4.86 -14.07
CA ILE A 516 -21.63 -5.62 -13.38
C ILE A 516 -20.45 -5.78 -14.35
N VAL A 517 -19.57 -4.78 -14.34
CA VAL A 517 -18.30 -4.82 -15.06
C VAL A 517 -17.50 -6.04 -14.60
N THR A 518 -17.45 -7.04 -15.46
CA THR A 518 -16.61 -8.22 -15.28
C THR A 518 -15.31 -7.96 -16.02
N GLU A 519 -14.29 -7.54 -15.28
CA GLU A 519 -12.90 -7.58 -15.76
C GLU A 519 -12.44 -9.04 -15.82
N GLU A 520 -12.80 -9.74 -16.90
CA GLU A 520 -12.05 -10.91 -17.31
C GLU A 520 -10.70 -10.41 -17.83
N VAL A 521 -9.64 -10.60 -17.04
CA VAL A 521 -8.28 -10.43 -17.51
C VAL A 521 -8.04 -11.50 -18.57
N PRO A 522 -7.65 -11.16 -19.81
CA PRO A 522 -7.28 -12.17 -20.78
C PRO A 522 -6.05 -12.92 -20.25
N GLU A 523 -6.21 -14.19 -19.90
CA GLU A 523 -5.10 -15.09 -19.64
C GLU A 523 -4.38 -15.36 -20.96
N GLY A 524 -3.48 -14.44 -21.32
CA GLY A 524 -2.54 -14.67 -22.40
C GLY A 524 -1.67 -15.86 -22.02
N GLU A 525 -1.75 -16.94 -22.82
CA GLU A 525 -0.96 -18.15 -22.68
C GLU A 525 0.53 -17.87 -22.94
N ALA A 526 1.18 -17.21 -21.98
CA ALA A 526 2.62 -17.33 -21.81
C ALA A 526 2.92 -18.81 -21.58
N ALA A 527 3.87 -19.37 -22.34
CA ALA A 527 4.26 -20.76 -22.24
C ALA A 527 4.96 -21.03 -20.90
N VAL A 528 4.15 -21.26 -19.86
CA VAL A 528 4.59 -21.87 -18.60
C VAL A 528 4.96 -23.31 -18.92
N ASP A 529 6.15 -23.71 -18.50
CA ASP A 529 6.64 -25.08 -18.60
C ASP A 529 5.65 -26.03 -17.90
N PRO A 530 4.99 -26.97 -18.61
CA PRO A 530 3.87 -27.74 -18.05
C PRO A 530 4.25 -28.64 -16.87
N ASP A 531 5.54 -28.98 -16.72
CA ASP A 531 6.06 -29.76 -15.58
C ASP A 531 6.43 -28.86 -14.38
N ALA A 532 6.45 -27.53 -14.53
CA ALA A 532 6.76 -26.58 -13.46
C ALA A 532 5.56 -26.33 -12.53
N HIS A 533 5.14 -27.36 -11.79
CA HIS A 533 4.05 -27.28 -10.81
C HIS A 533 4.20 -26.09 -9.84
N ASP A 534 3.24 -25.17 -9.82
CA ASP A 534 3.20 -24.11 -8.81
C ASP A 534 2.88 -24.70 -7.42
N LEU A 535 3.94 -24.89 -6.65
CA LEU A 535 3.93 -25.33 -5.27
C LEU A 535 3.50 -24.23 -4.28
N GLY A 536 3.26 -22.99 -4.73
CA GLY A 536 2.80 -21.88 -3.90
C GLY A 536 3.86 -21.29 -2.96
N ALA A 537 3.51 -20.21 -2.26
CA ALA A 537 4.41 -19.45 -1.39
C ALA A 537 4.21 -19.78 0.09
N ILE A 538 5.28 -19.69 0.89
CA ILE A 538 5.24 -19.96 2.34
C ILE A 538 4.81 -18.69 3.08
N GLY A 539 3.68 -18.74 3.79
CA GLY A 539 3.11 -17.64 4.57
C GLY A 539 3.06 -17.93 6.08
N GLN A 540 2.79 -16.88 6.89
CA GLN A 540 2.61 -17.00 8.35
C GLN A 540 1.15 -17.17 8.79
N ASP A 541 0.21 -17.23 7.85
CA ASP A 541 -1.22 -17.30 8.13
C ASP A 541 -1.60 -18.64 8.76
N THR A 542 -2.64 -18.63 9.61
CA THR A 542 -3.22 -19.87 10.11
C THR A 542 -4.26 -20.39 9.12
N LEU A 543 -4.38 -21.72 9.02
CA LEU A 543 -5.40 -22.38 8.20
C LEU A 543 -6.81 -21.82 8.45
N SER A 544 -7.21 -21.65 9.71
CA SER A 544 -8.51 -21.08 10.06
C SER A 544 -8.66 -19.61 9.67
N ALA A 545 -7.57 -18.83 9.58
CA ALA A 545 -7.63 -17.45 9.08
C ALA A 545 -7.83 -17.44 7.56
N MET A 546 -7.11 -18.28 6.81
CA MET A 546 -7.25 -18.38 5.35
C MET A 546 -8.61 -18.94 4.94
N ILE A 547 -9.13 -19.96 5.65
CA ILE A 547 -10.50 -20.45 5.44
C ILE A 547 -11.53 -19.32 5.64
N ARG A 548 -11.43 -18.56 6.73
CA ARG A 548 -12.32 -17.41 6.95
C ARG A 548 -12.14 -16.35 5.87
N GLN A 549 -10.92 -16.12 5.36
CA GLN A 549 -10.68 -15.19 4.28
C GLN A 549 -11.31 -15.66 2.96
N ASP A 550 -11.26 -16.96 2.64
CA ASP A 550 -11.92 -17.54 1.47
C ASP A 550 -13.45 -17.53 1.60
N GLU A 551 -13.99 -17.80 2.80
CA GLU A 551 -15.44 -17.72 3.09
C GLU A 551 -15.98 -16.28 3.11
N MET A 552 -15.16 -15.30 3.49
CA MET A 552 -15.50 -13.88 3.50
C MET A 552 -15.09 -13.14 2.21
N ALA A 553 -14.36 -13.80 1.30
CA ALA A 553 -13.98 -13.25 0.00
C ALA A 553 -15.25 -12.97 -0.82
N PRO A 554 -15.60 -11.71 -1.15
CA PRO A 554 -16.97 -11.44 -1.53
C PRO A 554 -17.28 -11.89 -2.95
N ALA A 555 -18.31 -12.73 -3.09
CA ALA A 555 -19.12 -12.78 -4.31
C ALA A 555 -19.84 -11.43 -4.57
N ARG A 556 -19.87 -10.50 -3.59
CA ARG A 556 -20.55 -9.19 -3.67
C ARG A 556 -19.78 -8.08 -2.94
N SER A 557 -19.23 -7.13 -3.70
CA SER A 557 -18.61 -5.84 -3.29
C SER A 557 -17.10 -5.83 -2.94
N ARG A 558 -16.29 -5.40 -3.92
CA ARG A 558 -14.87 -4.98 -3.73
C ARG A 558 -14.70 -3.80 -2.74
N ARG A 559 -15.76 -3.03 -2.41
CA ARG A 559 -15.67 -1.77 -1.62
C ARG A 559 -15.50 -1.94 -0.09
N ARG A 560 -15.68 -3.14 0.49
CA ARG A 560 -15.56 -3.34 1.97
C ARG A 560 -14.32 -4.12 2.44
N THR A 561 -13.65 -4.87 1.55
CA THR A 561 -12.51 -5.74 1.90
C THR A 561 -11.34 -4.97 2.54
N TYR A 562 -11.09 -3.74 2.07
CA TYR A 562 -9.99 -2.89 2.56
C TYR A 562 -10.03 -2.60 4.06
N TYR A 563 -11.21 -2.47 4.69
CA TYR A 563 -11.29 -2.11 6.10
C TYR A 563 -10.99 -3.28 7.06
N TYR A 564 -11.42 -4.50 6.73
CA TYR A 564 -11.17 -5.67 7.59
C TYR A 564 -9.73 -6.21 7.45
N SER A 565 -9.14 -6.13 6.24
CA SER A 565 -7.78 -6.63 6.02
C SER A 565 -6.68 -5.82 6.72
N ILE A 566 -6.89 -4.52 6.96
CA ILE A 566 -5.84 -3.62 7.48
C ILE A 566 -5.71 -3.69 9.02
N TYR A 567 -6.77 -4.08 9.73
CA TYR A 567 -6.84 -4.01 11.21
C TYR A 567 -7.03 -5.37 11.90
N GLY A 568 -6.92 -6.49 11.18
CA GLY A 568 -6.96 -7.82 11.78
C GLY A 568 -5.73 -8.10 12.65
N ALA A 569 -5.91 -8.86 13.75
CA ALA A 569 -4.79 -9.24 14.62
C ALA A 569 -3.68 -9.95 13.81
N ASP A 570 -4.07 -10.83 12.89
CA ASP A 570 -3.19 -11.59 12.01
C ASP A 570 -2.34 -10.68 11.08
N THR A 571 -2.86 -9.54 10.63
CA THR A 571 -2.09 -8.59 9.80
C THR A 571 -1.22 -7.67 10.64
N THR A 572 -1.62 -7.29 11.86
CA THR A 572 -0.73 -6.60 12.81
C THR A 572 0.45 -7.45 13.28
N GLY A 573 0.33 -8.79 13.22
CA GLY A 573 1.41 -9.74 13.51
C GLY A 573 2.50 -9.78 12.44
N LYS A 574 2.16 -9.52 11.18
CA LYS A 574 3.13 -9.53 10.06
C LYS A 574 4.00 -8.27 9.97
N LEU A 575 3.73 -7.25 10.78
CA LEU A 575 4.51 -6.01 10.81
C LEU A 575 5.97 -6.28 11.18
N HIS A 576 6.90 -5.71 10.42
CA HIS A 576 8.35 -5.85 10.64
C HIS A 576 8.91 -5.00 11.79
N TYR A 577 8.03 -4.54 12.70
CA TYR A 577 8.35 -3.58 13.75
C TYR A 577 7.42 -3.73 14.97
N PRO A 578 7.90 -3.45 16.20
CA PRO A 578 7.06 -3.37 17.39
C PRO A 578 6.26 -2.05 17.41
N ILE A 579 5.33 -1.93 18.36
CA ILE A 579 4.41 -0.77 18.51
C ILE A 579 5.18 0.57 18.54
N GLU A 580 6.30 0.63 19.26
CA GLU A 580 7.16 1.81 19.33
C GLU A 580 8.32 1.73 18.32
N SER A 581 8.04 1.93 17.03
CA SER A 581 9.04 1.85 15.96
C SER A 581 10.04 3.03 15.88
N GLN A 582 9.83 4.09 16.69
CA GLN A 582 10.56 5.37 16.60
C GLN A 582 11.25 5.79 17.92
N ALA A 583 11.33 4.89 18.92
CA ALA A 583 11.88 5.18 20.23
C ALA A 583 13.33 5.70 20.24
N VAL A 584 14.19 5.25 19.30
CA VAL A 584 15.58 5.76 19.18
C VAL A 584 15.60 7.22 18.75
N GLY A 585 14.77 7.60 17.76
CA GLY A 585 14.70 8.97 17.26
C GLY A 585 14.26 9.97 18.34
N ARG A 586 13.39 9.53 19.26
CA ARG A 586 13.01 10.28 20.47
C ARG A 586 14.18 10.38 21.45
N TRP A 587 14.76 9.23 21.83
CA TRP A 587 15.91 9.17 22.73
C TRP A 587 17.06 10.09 22.31
N VAL A 588 17.38 10.17 21.02
CA VAL A 588 18.41 11.07 20.50
C VAL A 588 18.05 12.54 20.74
N LYS A 589 16.79 12.98 20.52
CA LYS A 589 16.33 14.33 20.86
C LYS A 589 16.47 14.63 22.34
N ASP A 590 16.13 13.67 23.18
CA ASP A 590 16.11 13.85 24.63
C ASP A 590 17.52 13.86 25.27
N ASN A 591 18.54 13.35 24.55
CA ASN A 591 19.91 13.13 25.08
C ASN A 591 21.03 13.91 24.36
N TYR A 592 20.75 14.59 23.24
CA TYR A 592 21.75 15.38 22.50
C TYR A 592 21.18 16.77 22.15
N PRO A 593 21.96 17.86 22.28
CA PRO A 593 21.46 19.20 21.98
C PRO A 593 21.21 19.36 20.46
N PRO A 594 20.28 20.26 20.04
CA PRO A 594 19.93 20.44 18.64
C PRO A 594 21.12 20.76 17.72
N ASN A 595 22.09 21.52 18.24
CA ASN A 595 23.31 21.90 17.53
C ASN A 595 24.44 20.88 17.77
N SER A 596 24.17 19.58 17.59
CA SER A 596 25.17 18.51 17.71
C SER A 596 25.30 17.69 16.41
N PRO A 597 26.47 17.10 16.12
CA PRO A 597 26.65 16.26 14.93
C PRO A 597 25.67 15.07 14.88
N MET A 598 25.45 14.42 16.04
CA MET A 598 24.45 13.36 16.20
C MET A 598 23.06 13.80 15.74
N MET A 599 22.63 15.02 16.12
CA MET A 599 21.32 15.54 15.74
C MET A 599 21.23 15.90 14.26
N ALA A 600 22.26 16.52 13.70
CA ALA A 600 22.34 16.86 12.29
C ALA A 600 22.20 15.62 11.39
N ILE A 601 22.84 14.52 11.81
CA ILE A 601 22.76 13.20 11.15
C ILE A 601 21.35 12.62 11.27
N PHE A 602 20.77 12.55 12.48
CA PHE A 602 19.42 12.00 12.69
C PHE A 602 18.34 12.79 11.93
N LEU A 603 18.45 14.12 11.84
CA LEU A 603 17.58 14.94 10.99
C LEU A 603 17.76 14.62 9.50
N THR A 604 19.00 14.58 9.01
CA THR A 604 19.32 14.29 7.59
C THR A 604 18.72 12.95 7.15
N HIS A 605 18.81 11.92 8.00
CA HIS A 605 18.21 10.61 7.74
C HIS A 605 16.68 10.63 7.80
N ALA A 606 16.07 11.36 8.75
CA ALA A 606 14.63 11.52 8.82
C ALA A 606 14.06 12.25 7.59
N ILE A 607 14.83 13.17 6.99
CA ILE A 607 14.50 13.87 5.74
C ILE A 607 14.55 12.90 4.55
N ILE A 608 15.66 12.18 4.35
CA ILE A 608 15.82 11.23 3.22
C ILE A 608 14.75 10.13 3.23
N ASN A 609 14.41 9.63 4.43
CA ASN A 609 13.39 8.60 4.65
C ASN A 609 11.96 9.16 4.79
N ASN A 610 11.77 10.48 4.65
CA ASN A 610 10.49 11.18 4.75
C ASN A 610 9.67 10.83 6.03
N ASN A 611 10.36 10.65 7.16
CA ASN A 611 9.74 10.21 8.41
C ASN A 611 9.01 11.38 9.10
N ALA A 612 7.80 11.67 8.65
CA ALA A 612 7.02 12.83 9.07
C ALA A 612 6.85 12.94 10.60
N THR A 613 6.74 11.82 11.33
CA THR A 613 6.63 11.85 12.80
C THR A 613 7.90 12.34 13.48
N LEU A 614 9.08 11.92 13.00
CA LEU A 614 10.36 12.42 13.52
C LEU A 614 10.67 13.83 13.03
N LEU A 615 10.28 14.20 11.80
CA LEU A 615 10.42 15.57 11.30
C LEU A 615 9.59 16.55 12.14
N HIS A 616 8.32 16.24 12.44
CA HIS A 616 7.54 17.01 13.40
C HIS A 616 8.20 17.08 14.78
N LEU A 617 8.76 15.98 15.28
CA LEU A 617 9.44 15.96 16.58
C LEU A 617 10.70 16.85 16.61
N TYR A 618 11.46 16.93 15.52
CA TYR A 618 12.73 17.68 15.46
C TYR A 618 12.57 19.16 15.09
N LEU A 619 11.48 19.52 14.41
CA LEU A 619 11.24 20.87 13.90
C LEU A 619 10.17 21.64 14.71
N SER A 620 9.04 20.99 15.07
CA SER A 620 7.88 21.72 15.59
C SER A 620 8.12 22.38 16.96
N SER A 621 7.84 23.68 17.03
CA SER A 621 8.13 24.55 18.18
C SER A 621 7.20 24.34 19.38
N GLY A 622 7.67 23.59 20.38
CA GLY A 622 6.97 23.34 21.64
C GLY A 622 7.23 24.41 22.71
N THR A 623 6.66 25.62 22.53
CA THR A 623 6.50 26.72 23.53
C THR A 623 7.72 27.24 24.32
N VAL A 624 8.91 26.64 24.21
CA VAL A 624 10.14 27.08 24.89
C VAL A 624 11.29 27.20 23.88
N THR A 625 11.89 28.38 23.84
CA THR A 625 12.95 28.76 22.88
C THR A 625 14.26 28.00 23.13
N SER A 626 14.51 26.92 22.36
CA SER A 626 15.86 26.36 22.08
C SER A 626 15.86 25.02 21.31
N SER A 627 14.74 24.30 21.20
CA SER A 627 14.73 22.88 20.80
C SER A 627 14.65 22.53 19.30
N HIS A 628 14.82 23.50 18.39
CA HIS A 628 14.74 23.31 16.94
C HIS A 628 16.08 22.89 16.33
N VAL A 629 16.10 21.86 15.48
CA VAL A 629 17.31 21.39 14.76
C VAL A 629 17.47 22.12 13.42
N PRO A 630 18.59 22.81 13.14
CA PRO A 630 18.70 23.62 11.91
C PRO A 630 18.65 22.80 10.61
N ILE A 631 17.78 23.23 9.70
CA ILE A 631 17.70 22.75 8.31
C ILE A 631 18.76 23.43 7.43
N THR A 632 19.17 22.76 6.35
CA THR A 632 20.33 23.17 5.53
C THR A 632 20.06 23.00 4.03
N LEU A 633 20.78 23.72 3.17
CA LEU A 633 20.70 23.54 1.72
C LEU A 633 21.17 22.13 1.29
N LYS A 634 22.11 21.52 2.03
CA LYS A 634 22.53 20.12 1.86
C LYS A 634 21.34 19.16 1.87
N HIS A 635 20.37 19.35 2.77
CA HIS A 635 19.15 18.53 2.82
C HIS A 635 18.36 18.57 1.50
N PHE A 636 18.21 19.76 0.89
CA PHE A 636 17.55 19.91 -0.41
C PHE A 636 18.39 19.31 -1.56
N LYS A 637 19.72 19.44 -1.53
CA LYS A 637 20.61 18.82 -2.54
C LYS A 637 20.54 17.28 -2.52
N LEU A 638 20.55 16.67 -1.33
CA LEU A 638 20.41 15.21 -1.17
C LEU A 638 19.06 14.71 -1.70
N LEU A 639 17.98 15.46 -1.46
CA LEU A 639 16.65 15.14 -2.00
C LEU A 639 16.54 15.33 -3.51
N ALA A 640 17.18 16.36 -4.07
CA ALA A 640 17.26 16.62 -5.51
C ALA A 640 17.95 15.45 -6.23
N HIS A 641 19.12 15.03 -5.73
CA HIS A 641 19.88 13.89 -6.25
C HIS A 641 19.09 12.56 -6.22
N LEU A 642 18.26 12.36 -5.21
CA LEU A 642 17.34 11.21 -5.12
C LEU A 642 16.01 11.40 -5.89
N GLY A 643 15.77 12.57 -6.49
CA GLY A 643 14.54 12.93 -7.21
C GLY A 643 13.28 13.09 -6.32
N ARG A 644 13.44 13.15 -5.00
CA ARG A 644 12.34 13.06 -4.00
C ARG A 644 11.78 14.42 -3.62
N ALA A 645 10.45 14.55 -3.59
CA ALA A 645 9.79 15.74 -3.04
C ALA A 645 10.23 16.00 -1.58
N PRO A 646 10.70 17.22 -1.24
CA PRO A 646 10.92 17.60 0.16
C PRO A 646 9.61 17.57 0.96
N ASN A 647 9.70 17.14 2.22
CA ASN A 647 8.57 17.15 3.14
C ASN A 647 8.12 18.59 3.42
N TRP A 648 6.81 18.81 3.49
CA TRP A 648 6.21 20.14 3.68
C TRP A 648 6.72 20.87 4.93
N CYS A 649 7.08 20.14 5.99
CA CYS A 649 7.63 20.74 7.22
C CYS A 649 8.90 21.57 6.94
N LEU A 650 9.73 21.17 5.95
CA LEU A 650 10.95 21.90 5.61
C LEU A 650 10.66 23.28 5.01
N TYR A 651 9.61 23.40 4.18
CA TYR A 651 9.17 24.68 3.66
C TYR A 651 8.51 25.52 4.75
N HIS A 652 7.75 24.88 5.64
CA HIS A 652 7.09 25.58 6.76
C HIS A 652 8.09 26.25 7.72
N GLU A 653 9.19 25.58 8.08
CA GLU A 653 10.23 26.23 8.90
C GLU A 653 10.90 27.42 8.18
N ILE A 654 11.07 27.36 6.85
CA ILE A 654 11.56 28.50 6.05
C ILE A 654 10.53 29.66 6.08
N GLU A 655 9.23 29.37 5.99
CA GLU A 655 8.16 30.37 6.12
C GLU A 655 8.12 31.00 7.52
N LEU A 656 8.34 30.21 8.57
CA LEU A 656 8.48 30.68 9.96
C LEU A 656 9.77 31.48 10.20
N GLY A 657 10.80 31.31 9.36
CA GLY A 657 11.99 32.16 9.32
C GLY A 657 13.31 31.47 9.66
N ALA A 658 13.42 30.15 9.46
CA ALA A 658 14.64 29.36 9.70
C ALA A 658 15.91 30.01 9.12
N GLU A 659 16.99 29.96 9.91
CA GLU A 659 18.29 30.48 9.51
C GLU A 659 18.83 29.79 8.25
N PHE A 660 19.54 30.53 7.40
CA PHE A 660 20.12 29.97 6.18
C PHE A 660 21.50 29.35 6.45
N TYR A 661 21.64 28.07 6.08
CA TYR A 661 22.85 27.27 6.20
C TYR A 661 23.09 26.45 4.92
N PHE A 662 24.32 26.39 4.41
CA PHE A 662 24.67 25.52 3.30
C PHE A 662 24.78 24.06 3.76
N SER A 663 25.41 23.83 4.93
CA SER A 663 25.68 22.53 5.52
C SER A 663 25.52 22.55 7.06
N GLU A 664 25.62 21.40 7.69
CA GLU A 664 25.69 21.27 9.15
C GLU A 664 26.96 21.88 9.75
N GLU A 665 28.07 21.90 9.00
CA GLU A 665 29.34 22.47 9.44
C GLU A 665 29.22 23.96 9.74
N ASP A 666 28.35 24.69 9.03
CA ASP A 666 28.15 26.13 9.18
C ASP A 666 27.54 26.55 10.53
N TYR A 667 26.85 25.65 11.24
CA TYR A 667 26.34 25.91 12.59
C TYR A 667 27.09 25.15 13.69
N LEU A 668 27.70 24.01 13.35
CA LEU A 668 28.58 23.28 14.27
C LEU A 668 29.88 24.06 14.52
N SER A 669 30.52 24.61 13.49
CA SER A 669 31.76 25.40 13.59
C SER A 669 31.61 26.73 14.35
N LYS A 670 30.40 27.25 14.52
CA LYS A 670 30.13 28.45 15.34
C LYS A 670 30.31 28.20 16.83
N GLN A 671 30.43 26.95 17.27
CA GLN A 671 30.78 26.61 18.65
C GLN A 671 32.30 26.67 18.83
N GLY A 672 32.79 27.78 19.37
CA GLY A 672 34.14 27.84 19.94
C GLY A 672 34.31 26.82 21.07
N PRO A 673 35.55 26.35 21.34
CA PRO A 673 35.80 25.30 22.32
C PRO A 673 35.31 25.69 23.72
N ILE A 674 34.70 24.72 24.41
CA ILE A 674 34.08 24.90 25.73
C ILE A 674 35.14 25.36 26.75
N SER A 675 35.04 26.61 27.17
CA SER A 675 35.93 27.21 28.18
C SER A 675 35.33 27.13 29.59
N GLU A 676 36.14 26.74 30.58
CA GLU A 676 35.71 26.60 31.99
C GLU A 676 35.16 27.90 32.60
N PRO A 677 34.24 27.80 33.59
CA PRO A 677 33.65 28.97 34.25
C PRO A 677 34.60 29.59 35.30
N LYS A 678 35.46 30.54 34.91
CA LYS A 678 36.29 31.34 35.86
C LYS A 678 36.37 32.85 35.58
N ARG A 679 35.60 33.57 36.40
CA ARG A 679 35.91 34.85 37.10
C ARG A 679 36.19 36.15 36.30
N LEU A 680 35.41 37.14 36.69
CA LEU A 680 35.60 38.60 36.57
C LEU A 680 37.06 39.11 36.67
N SER A 681 37.49 39.90 35.68
CA SER A 681 38.23 41.17 35.93
C SER A 681 38.10 42.13 34.73
N LYS A 682 38.30 43.44 34.95
CA LYS A 682 38.22 44.49 33.93
C LYS A 682 39.61 44.96 33.49
N ALA A 683 39.82 45.20 32.19
CA ALA A 683 40.82 46.12 31.67
C ALA A 683 40.33 46.70 30.31
N ARG A 684 40.75 47.92 29.94
CA ARG A 684 40.13 48.73 28.87
C ARG A 684 41.14 49.66 28.17
N ALA A 685 41.19 49.61 26.84
CA ALA A 685 41.75 50.64 25.95
C ALA A 685 40.85 50.67 24.69
N LYS A 686 40.15 51.78 24.35
CA LYS A 686 40.62 53.02 23.67
C LYS A 686 40.92 52.77 22.18
N THR A 687 40.42 53.55 21.21
CA THR A 687 39.57 54.78 21.17
C THR A 687 38.87 54.88 19.78
N ASP A 688 38.03 55.84 19.36
CA ASP A 688 37.50 57.15 19.83
C ASP A 688 36.07 57.36 19.22
N VAL A 689 35.13 58.19 19.71
CA VAL A 689 34.88 59.65 19.49
C VAL A 689 34.70 60.02 17.99
N LYS A 690 33.60 60.67 17.54
CA LYS A 690 33.02 61.95 18.03
C LYS A 690 31.48 62.04 18.06
N GLN A 691 30.94 62.89 18.94
CA GLN A 691 29.53 63.36 19.03
C GLN A 691 29.40 64.86 18.73
N GLU A 692 28.20 65.28 18.33
CA GLU A 692 27.57 66.60 18.55
C GLU A 692 26.04 66.34 18.51
N THR A 693 25.29 66.23 19.62
CA THR A 693 24.80 67.22 20.64
C THR A 693 23.43 67.85 20.33
N SER A 694 22.46 67.56 21.20
CA SER A 694 21.08 68.11 21.26
C SER A 694 21.02 69.54 21.85
N PRO A 695 19.82 70.14 22.01
CA PRO A 695 19.15 70.07 23.33
C PRO A 695 17.59 69.95 23.25
N SER A 696 16.95 69.05 24.02
CA SER A 696 16.21 69.29 25.30
C SER A 696 14.76 69.81 25.10
N THR A 697 13.76 69.62 25.99
CA THR A 697 13.72 69.36 27.45
C THR A 697 12.40 68.59 27.74
N LEU A 698 12.37 67.35 28.26
CA LEU A 698 12.29 66.93 29.69
C LEU A 698 11.08 67.50 30.51
N PRO A 699 10.53 66.82 31.56
CA PRO A 699 10.82 65.46 32.08
C PRO A 699 9.61 64.56 32.50
N SER A 700 9.85 63.24 32.52
CA SER A 700 9.56 62.24 33.59
C SER A 700 8.21 62.18 34.36
N PHE A 701 7.52 61.02 34.23
CA PHE A 701 7.30 59.96 35.25
C PHE A 701 7.44 60.29 36.76
N PRO A 702 6.65 59.66 37.69
CA PRO A 702 6.57 58.18 37.75
C PRO A 702 5.31 57.45 38.28
N SER A 703 5.27 56.15 37.94
CA SER A 703 4.66 54.97 38.61
C SER A 703 3.69 55.10 39.81
N GLN A 704 2.60 54.31 39.81
CA GLN A 704 2.51 53.01 40.53
C GLN A 704 1.14 52.30 40.36
N ALA A 705 1.11 51.01 40.71
CA ALA A 705 -0.04 50.20 41.15
C ALA A 705 -1.23 49.90 40.19
N GLY A 706 -1.75 48.67 40.30
CA GLY A 706 -3.14 48.33 39.99
C GLY A 706 -4.03 48.43 41.26
N PRO A 707 -5.20 47.75 41.38
CA PRO A 707 -5.65 46.63 40.54
C PRO A 707 -7.17 46.53 40.21
N SER A 708 -7.47 45.63 39.25
CA SER A 708 -8.68 44.75 39.22
C SER A 708 -10.06 45.29 38.79
N ARG A 709 -10.90 44.31 38.39
CA ARG A 709 -12.38 44.25 38.35
C ARG A 709 -13.16 44.94 37.21
N LEU A 710 -13.72 44.07 36.35
CA LEU A 710 -14.99 44.18 35.62
C LEU A 710 -16.19 44.29 36.60
N PRO A 711 -17.47 44.47 36.15
CA PRO A 711 -18.01 44.71 34.79
C PRO A 711 -18.93 45.96 34.69
N GLY A 712 -19.41 46.30 33.47
CA GLY A 712 -20.44 47.33 33.28
C GLY A 712 -20.89 47.59 31.84
N SER A 713 -21.89 46.83 31.35
CA SER A 713 -22.70 47.13 30.16
C SER A 713 -24.11 47.52 30.63
N PRO A 714 -24.94 48.33 29.91
CA PRO A 714 -25.61 47.81 28.70
C PRO A 714 -26.13 48.81 27.62
N ARG A 715 -26.42 48.29 26.41
CA ARG A 715 -27.33 48.85 25.35
C ARG A 715 -26.83 50.13 24.62
N LEU A 716 -27.32 50.53 23.44
CA LEU A 716 -28.52 50.17 22.65
C LEU A 716 -28.22 49.66 21.21
N LEU A 717 -29.28 49.33 20.45
CA LEU A 717 -29.27 48.53 19.22
C LEU A 717 -29.87 49.22 17.96
N SER A 718 -29.21 49.00 16.81
CA SER A 718 -29.81 48.65 15.49
C SER A 718 -30.43 49.70 14.54
N ARG A 719 -30.57 49.26 13.26
CA ARG A 719 -31.35 49.79 12.10
C ARG A 719 -30.61 50.78 11.15
N LYS A 720 -30.82 50.72 9.81
CA LYS A 720 -31.27 49.63 8.90
C LYS A 720 -30.92 49.97 7.42
N ARG A 721 -31.07 48.97 6.52
CA ARG A 721 -30.91 49.01 5.04
C ARG A 721 -31.88 49.97 4.30
N PRO A 722 -31.52 50.41 3.07
CA PRO A 722 -32.33 50.17 1.85
C PRO A 722 -31.67 49.19 0.83
N ARG A 723 -32.19 49.06 -0.41
CA ARG A 723 -31.95 47.86 -1.29
C ARG A 723 -32.25 48.07 -2.80
N ARG A 724 -31.25 47.87 -3.67
CA ARG A 724 -31.33 47.77 -5.17
C ARG A 724 -31.74 49.10 -5.89
N SER A 725 -31.59 49.32 -7.22
CA SER A 725 -31.49 48.40 -8.38
C SER A 725 -30.67 48.95 -9.58
N ALA A 726 -30.29 48.06 -10.52
CA ALA A 726 -30.19 48.14 -12.00
C ALA A 726 -30.08 49.49 -12.77
N ALA A 727 -29.50 49.61 -13.98
CA ALA A 727 -28.60 48.79 -14.83
C ALA A 727 -28.27 49.57 -16.15
N SER A 728 -27.50 48.99 -17.08
CA SER A 728 -27.35 49.36 -18.52
C SER A 728 -26.62 50.70 -18.87
N THR A 729 -26.08 50.98 -20.07
CA THR A 729 -25.19 50.27 -21.04
C THR A 729 -24.53 51.37 -21.94
N ILE A 730 -23.67 50.97 -22.90
CA ILE A 730 -23.31 51.69 -24.16
C ILE A 730 -22.07 52.62 -24.16
N THR A 731 -21.28 52.37 -25.20
CA THR A 731 -19.95 52.80 -25.65
C THR A 731 -19.84 54.22 -26.24
N SER A 732 -18.61 54.78 -26.24
CA SER A 732 -17.81 55.13 -27.45
C SER A 732 -17.20 56.55 -27.54
N TYR A 733 -15.98 56.62 -28.13
CA TYR A 733 -15.26 57.82 -28.65
C TYR A 733 -14.92 58.95 -27.64
N VAL A 734 -13.99 59.89 -27.86
CA VAL A 734 -13.12 60.30 -29.00
C VAL A 734 -11.65 60.46 -28.51
N ILE A 735 -10.64 60.37 -29.38
CA ILE A 735 -9.26 60.85 -29.12
C ILE A 735 -9.08 62.26 -29.69
N PRO A 736 -8.62 63.25 -28.91
CA PRO A 736 -7.98 64.47 -29.42
C PRO A 736 -6.44 64.36 -29.37
N ASP A 737 -5.79 64.64 -30.49
CA ASP A 737 -4.35 64.99 -30.57
C ASP A 737 -4.11 66.46 -30.20
N SER A 738 -2.85 66.82 -29.89
CA SER A 738 -2.28 68.19 -29.88
C SER A 738 -2.88 69.23 -28.88
N ASP A 739 -2.14 70.23 -28.40
CA ASP A 739 -0.73 70.61 -28.63
C ASP A 739 -0.12 71.41 -27.45
N ASP A 740 1.11 71.88 -27.66
CA ASP A 740 1.78 73.06 -27.07
C ASP A 740 2.39 73.01 -25.64
N GLU A 741 3.68 73.35 -25.64
CA GLU A 741 4.42 74.25 -24.74
C GLU A 741 4.49 73.96 -23.22
N ALA A 742 5.60 73.30 -22.86
CA ALA A 742 6.59 73.74 -21.87
C ALA A 742 6.18 74.66 -20.70
N ILE A 743 6.39 74.15 -19.48
CA ILE A 743 7.12 74.85 -18.41
C ILE A 743 7.96 73.80 -17.66
N ALA A 744 9.16 74.18 -17.24
CA ALA A 744 10.11 73.30 -16.53
C ALA A 744 10.25 73.70 -15.05
N VAL A 745 10.96 72.84 -14.30
CA VAL A 745 11.46 73.05 -12.93
C VAL A 745 10.41 72.99 -11.80
N ASP A 746 10.40 71.86 -11.08
CA ASP A 746 10.95 71.86 -9.71
C ASP A 746 11.58 70.49 -9.40
N ASP A 747 12.89 70.45 -9.15
CA ASP A 747 13.70 69.22 -9.02
C ASP A 747 14.14 68.98 -7.55
N GLY A 748 13.36 69.51 -6.60
CA GLY A 748 13.65 69.47 -5.17
C GLY A 748 13.23 68.19 -4.43
N GLU A 749 11.95 67.80 -4.53
CA GLU A 749 11.41 66.71 -3.70
C GLU A 749 11.94 65.32 -4.10
N ASN A 750 12.15 65.11 -5.40
CA ASN A 750 12.60 63.83 -5.95
C ASN A 750 14.00 63.45 -5.42
N ALA A 751 14.87 64.43 -5.16
CA ALA A 751 16.19 64.23 -4.56
C ALA A 751 16.12 63.71 -3.11
N MET A 752 15.09 64.10 -2.33
CA MET A 752 14.90 63.63 -0.96
C MET A 752 14.36 62.19 -0.92
N VAL A 753 13.44 61.84 -1.83
CA VAL A 753 12.96 60.46 -2.01
C VAL A 753 14.08 59.55 -2.55
N ALA A 754 14.91 60.06 -3.46
CA ALA A 754 16.12 59.39 -3.92
C ALA A 754 17.10 59.15 -2.76
N LEU A 755 17.37 60.14 -1.90
CA LEU A 755 18.26 59.99 -0.75
C LEU A 755 17.73 58.97 0.27
N LEU A 756 16.44 59.00 0.60
CA LEU A 756 15.82 58.02 1.51
C LEU A 756 15.88 56.60 0.93
N SER A 757 15.56 56.41 -0.35
CA SER A 757 15.65 55.10 -1.00
C SER A 757 17.09 54.61 -1.21
N ILE A 758 18.06 55.51 -1.38
CA ILE A 758 19.51 55.18 -1.40
C ILE A 758 20.00 54.78 -0.01
N GLN A 759 19.55 55.44 1.05
CA GLN A 759 19.87 55.04 2.43
C GLN A 759 19.24 53.70 2.81
N ALA A 760 18.00 53.42 2.36
CA ALA A 760 17.38 52.11 2.51
C ALA A 760 18.15 51.01 1.75
N LYS A 761 18.54 51.26 0.48
CA LYS A 761 19.37 50.35 -0.32
C LYS A 761 20.73 50.06 0.34
N LYS A 762 21.35 51.05 0.98
CA LYS A 762 22.63 50.90 1.73
C LYS A 762 22.52 50.09 3.04
N ARG A 763 21.34 49.56 3.42
CA ARG A 763 21.14 48.66 4.57
C ARG A 763 20.42 47.34 4.22
N LYS A 764 20.39 46.91 2.95
CA LYS A 764 19.95 45.54 2.58
C LYS A 764 20.93 44.47 3.08
N VAL A 765 20.83 44.12 4.36
CA VAL A 765 21.22 42.79 4.85
C VAL A 765 20.19 41.81 4.31
N GLU A 766 20.61 40.97 3.37
CA GLU A 766 19.79 39.93 2.75
C GLU A 766 19.16 39.01 3.82
N SER A 767 17.83 38.88 3.81
CA SER A 767 17.11 38.10 4.83
C SER A 767 17.40 36.59 4.68
N ASN A 768 17.24 35.82 5.76
CA ASN A 768 17.35 34.35 5.66
C ASN A 768 16.37 33.78 4.62
N LEU A 769 15.15 34.32 4.54
CA LEU A 769 14.14 33.93 3.55
C LEU A 769 14.59 34.27 2.12
N GLN A 770 15.21 35.43 1.88
CA GLN A 770 15.78 35.81 0.59
C GLN A 770 16.93 34.86 0.19
N ARG A 771 17.79 34.48 1.13
CA ARG A 771 18.85 33.47 0.89
C ARG A 771 18.29 32.11 0.53
N TRP A 772 17.26 31.65 1.26
CA TRP A 772 16.54 30.42 0.92
C TRP A 772 15.95 30.49 -0.49
N ILE A 773 15.17 31.53 -0.82
CA ILE A 773 14.55 31.71 -2.15
C ILE A 773 15.62 31.71 -3.27
N LYS A 774 16.73 32.43 -3.07
CA LYS A 774 17.85 32.54 -4.02
C LYS A 774 18.53 31.20 -4.29
N HIS A 775 18.93 30.50 -3.23
CA HIS A 775 19.64 29.22 -3.38
C HIS A 775 18.73 28.06 -3.81
N LEU A 776 17.45 28.08 -3.42
CA LEU A 776 16.44 27.16 -3.93
C LEU A 776 16.10 27.44 -5.39
N SER A 777 16.10 28.71 -5.85
CA SER A 777 15.88 29.03 -7.27
C SER A 777 17.03 28.49 -8.13
N ALA A 778 18.27 28.71 -7.71
CA ALA A 778 19.44 28.16 -8.40
C ALA A 778 19.42 26.62 -8.48
N LEU A 779 18.96 25.93 -7.43
CA LEU A 779 18.78 24.48 -7.42
C LEU A 779 17.65 24.02 -8.34
N LEU A 780 16.55 24.79 -8.46
CA LEU A 780 15.48 24.52 -9.42
C LEU A 780 15.98 24.65 -10.86
N SER A 781 16.78 25.67 -11.18
CA SER A 781 17.40 25.85 -12.50
C SER A 781 18.38 24.71 -12.85
N GLU A 782 19.08 24.16 -11.85
CA GLU A 782 19.95 22.99 -12.02
C GLU A 782 19.13 21.73 -12.39
N GLU A 783 18.02 21.48 -11.70
CA GLU A 783 17.11 20.36 -11.98
C GLU A 783 16.37 20.53 -13.32
N GLN A 784 15.94 21.76 -13.66
CA GLN A 784 15.42 22.08 -15.00
C GLN A 784 16.45 21.78 -16.10
N ARG A 785 17.74 22.08 -15.87
CA ARG A 785 18.84 21.74 -16.80
C ARG A 785 19.03 20.24 -16.93
N LYS A 786 19.09 19.49 -15.81
CA LYS A 786 19.16 18.01 -15.82
C LYS A 786 17.99 17.39 -16.58
N TYR A 787 16.78 17.92 -16.40
CA TYR A 787 15.60 17.48 -17.16
C TYR A 787 15.71 17.80 -18.66
N LYS A 788 16.09 19.03 -19.03
CA LYS A 788 16.32 19.45 -20.44
C LYS A 788 17.40 18.55 -21.10
N ASP A 789 18.48 18.22 -20.40
CA ASP A 789 19.54 17.33 -20.90
C ASP A 789 19.12 15.85 -20.95
N LYS A 790 18.43 15.31 -19.94
CA LYS A 790 17.90 13.93 -19.96
C LYS A 790 16.97 13.72 -21.14
N ARG A 791 16.07 14.69 -21.38
CA ARG A 791 15.19 14.72 -22.57
C ARG A 791 16.02 14.71 -23.86
N LYS A 792 17.01 15.59 -23.99
CA LYS A 792 17.91 15.68 -25.15
C LYS A 792 18.76 14.43 -25.39
N ARG A 793 19.10 13.66 -24.33
CA ARG A 793 19.74 12.33 -24.46
C ARG A 793 18.75 11.30 -24.98
N LEU A 794 17.54 11.22 -24.42
CA LEU A 794 16.52 10.26 -24.85
C LEU A 794 16.02 10.53 -26.28
N GLU A 795 15.84 11.80 -26.66
CA GLU A 795 15.51 12.21 -28.04
C GLU A 795 16.63 11.87 -29.05
N LYS A 796 17.89 11.74 -28.62
CA LYS A 796 19.00 11.25 -29.45
C LYS A 796 19.07 9.73 -29.56
N THR A 797 18.69 9.01 -28.50
CA THR A 797 18.72 7.53 -28.48
C THR A 797 17.50 6.92 -29.15
N ALA A 798 16.36 7.62 -29.17
CA ALA A 798 15.12 7.21 -29.83
C ALA A 798 15.18 7.43 -31.37
N ALA A 799 16.15 6.81 -32.03
CA ALA A 799 16.14 6.70 -33.48
C ALA A 799 14.95 5.82 -33.92
N THR A 800 14.01 6.42 -34.67
CA THR A 800 12.90 5.73 -35.36
C THR A 800 12.05 4.79 -34.49
N ASP A 801 11.41 5.29 -33.42
CA ASP A 801 9.99 5.68 -33.46
C ASP A 801 9.52 6.31 -32.11
N GLY A 802 8.45 7.12 -32.17
CA GLY A 802 7.69 7.62 -31.01
C GLY A 802 8.37 8.66 -30.10
N LYS A 803 7.71 9.81 -29.87
CA LYS A 803 8.14 10.79 -28.86
C LYS A 803 7.93 10.26 -27.44
N ARG A 804 8.94 9.60 -26.85
CA ARG A 804 8.90 9.14 -25.45
C ARG A 804 8.84 10.34 -24.48
N ARG A 805 7.71 10.51 -23.78
CA ARG A 805 7.48 11.60 -22.80
C ARG A 805 8.36 11.41 -21.57
N VAL A 806 9.24 12.37 -21.27
CA VAL A 806 10.01 12.40 -20.02
C VAL A 806 9.16 13.08 -18.94
N THR A 807 9.17 12.55 -17.72
CA THR A 807 8.48 13.12 -16.55
C THR A 807 9.41 14.06 -15.76
N LYS A 808 8.89 15.22 -15.31
CA LYS A 808 9.54 16.08 -14.30
C LYS A 808 9.63 15.31 -12.98
N SER A 809 10.72 15.44 -12.21
CA SER A 809 10.93 14.70 -10.95
C SER A 809 9.98 15.17 -9.83
N GLU A 810 9.75 14.35 -8.80
CA GLU A 810 8.92 14.76 -7.66
C GLU A 810 9.56 15.90 -6.85
N PHE A 811 10.90 15.92 -6.77
CA PHE A 811 11.64 17.07 -6.27
C PHE A 811 11.34 18.34 -7.08
N GLN A 812 11.49 18.28 -8.41
CA GLN A 812 11.27 19.43 -9.30
C GLN A 812 9.84 19.97 -9.18
N LYS A 813 8.82 19.10 -9.24
CA LYS A 813 7.41 19.47 -9.06
C LYS A 813 7.17 20.18 -7.72
N SER A 814 7.63 19.55 -6.63
CA SER A 814 7.47 20.09 -5.27
C SER A 814 8.15 21.45 -5.13
N LEU A 815 9.36 21.60 -5.66
CA LEU A 815 10.11 22.85 -5.56
C LEU A 815 9.46 23.98 -6.37
N THR A 816 9.04 23.74 -7.63
CA THR A 816 8.33 24.75 -8.44
C THR A 816 7.09 25.30 -7.72
N THR A 817 6.29 24.44 -7.07
CA THR A 817 5.09 24.88 -6.34
C THR A 817 5.44 25.63 -5.04
N ASN A 818 6.31 25.08 -4.19
CA ASN A 818 6.58 25.67 -2.88
C ASN A 818 7.41 26.97 -2.96
N LEU A 819 8.29 27.11 -3.95
CA LEU A 819 9.09 28.32 -4.15
C LEU A 819 8.21 29.52 -4.53
N ARG A 820 7.08 29.29 -5.22
CA ARG A 820 6.04 30.32 -5.44
C ARG A 820 5.38 30.76 -4.11
N SER A 821 5.17 29.85 -3.14
CA SER A 821 4.74 30.22 -1.78
C SER A 821 5.78 31.09 -1.08
N LEU A 822 7.05 30.67 -1.06
CA LEU A 822 8.13 31.41 -0.40
C LEU A 822 8.31 32.83 -0.97
N ARG A 823 8.29 32.99 -2.31
CA ARG A 823 8.33 34.30 -2.98
C ARG A 823 7.16 35.19 -2.53
N LYS A 824 5.94 34.65 -2.43
CA LYS A 824 4.78 35.37 -1.89
C LYS A 824 4.95 35.76 -0.43
N VAL A 825 5.43 34.85 0.43
CA VAL A 825 5.65 35.12 1.86
C VAL A 825 6.72 36.20 2.09
N ASP A 826 7.79 36.28 1.28
CA ASP A 826 8.76 37.38 1.36
C ASP A 826 8.14 38.71 0.89
N LEU A 827 7.34 38.69 -0.17
CA LEU A 827 6.60 39.86 -0.68
C LEU A 827 5.56 40.38 0.33
N ASP A 828 4.78 39.50 0.97
CA ASP A 828 3.82 39.89 2.02
C ASP A 828 4.55 40.45 3.25
N LYS A 829 5.70 39.86 3.66
CA LYS A 829 6.56 40.40 4.73
C LYS A 829 7.16 41.77 4.38
N ARG A 830 7.55 41.99 3.11
CA ARG A 830 8.01 43.32 2.63
C ARG A 830 6.87 44.34 2.67
N LYS A 831 5.66 43.99 2.22
CA LYS A 831 4.51 44.90 2.23
C LYS A 831 4.08 45.27 3.66
N GLN A 832 4.27 44.37 4.64
CA GLN A 832 4.10 44.67 6.06
C GLN A 832 5.19 45.61 6.63
N LEU A 833 6.44 45.51 6.15
CA LEU A 833 7.58 46.30 6.66
C LEU A 833 7.76 47.67 5.98
N TYR A 834 7.36 47.79 4.71
CA TYR A 834 7.66 48.95 3.85
C TYR A 834 6.42 49.59 3.21
N GLY A 835 5.22 49.07 3.45
CA GLY A 835 3.97 49.57 2.88
C GLY A 835 3.56 48.89 1.55
N PRO A 836 2.40 49.25 1.00
CA PRO A 836 1.87 48.61 -0.22
C PRO A 836 2.77 48.81 -1.44
N ASP A 837 3.48 49.94 -1.50
CA ASP A 837 4.41 50.33 -2.57
C ASP A 837 5.78 49.64 -2.48
N ALA A 838 5.90 48.59 -1.66
CA ALA A 838 7.10 47.77 -1.59
C ALA A 838 7.37 47.09 -2.94
N VAL A 839 8.36 47.62 -3.67
CA VAL A 839 8.76 47.18 -5.01
C VAL A 839 8.78 45.66 -5.12
N GLU A 840 7.94 45.16 -6.01
CA GLU A 840 7.98 43.77 -6.45
C GLU A 840 9.26 43.59 -7.25
N GLU A 841 10.24 42.91 -6.65
CA GLU A 841 11.39 42.42 -7.41
C GLU A 841 10.86 41.38 -8.38
N ASP A 842 11.05 41.63 -9.68
CA ASP A 842 10.57 40.72 -10.71
C ASP A 842 11.37 39.41 -10.65
N TYR A 843 10.66 38.32 -10.37
CA TYR A 843 11.20 36.96 -10.32
C TYR A 843 10.60 36.10 -11.46
N SER A 844 10.22 36.72 -12.57
CA SER A 844 9.92 36.00 -13.81
C SER A 844 11.19 35.33 -14.35
N ASP A 845 11.20 34.00 -14.31
CA ASP A 845 12.06 33.19 -15.16
C ASP A 845 11.29 33.02 -16.49
N ASP A 846 11.70 33.70 -17.57
CA ASP A 846 11.09 33.63 -18.93
C ASP A 846 11.05 32.20 -19.53
N ASP A 847 11.66 31.22 -18.85
CA ASP A 847 12.05 29.90 -19.35
C ASP A 847 10.95 28.80 -19.17
N ASP A 848 9.79 29.16 -18.59
CA ASP A 848 8.65 28.26 -18.28
C ASP A 848 7.45 28.43 -19.26
N ASP A 849 7.35 29.54 -20.00
CA ASP A 849 6.18 29.91 -20.84
C ASP A 849 6.19 29.29 -22.27
N ASP A 850 7.35 28.84 -22.74
CA ASP A 850 7.56 28.18 -24.04
C ASP A 850 6.66 26.94 -24.26
N GLU A 851 6.28 26.25 -23.17
CA GLU A 851 5.49 25.01 -23.24
C GLU A 851 4.01 25.29 -23.60
N TYR A 852 3.50 26.53 -23.44
CA TYR A 852 2.10 26.88 -23.70
C TYR A 852 1.82 27.39 -25.13
N GLN A 853 2.80 27.99 -25.81
CA GLN A 853 2.60 28.58 -27.14
C GLN A 853 2.45 27.54 -28.27
N CYS A 854 2.91 26.30 -28.06
CA CYS A 854 2.92 25.26 -29.10
C CYS A 854 1.54 24.66 -29.46
N CYS A 855 0.45 25.00 -28.75
CA CYS A 855 -0.86 24.35 -28.94
C CYS A 855 -1.92 25.17 -29.70
N THR A 856 -1.72 26.48 -29.90
CA THR A 856 -2.83 27.41 -30.26
C THR A 856 -2.80 27.98 -31.68
N THR A 857 -1.85 27.58 -32.54
CA THR A 857 -1.64 28.15 -33.89
C THR A 857 -2.20 27.31 -35.05
N ARG A 858 -3.45 26.80 -34.93
CA ARG A 858 -4.17 26.21 -36.07
C ARG A 858 -4.65 27.27 -37.07
N VAL A 859 -3.83 27.51 -38.10
CA VAL A 859 -4.08 28.48 -39.19
C VAL A 859 -5.43 28.27 -39.87
N SER A 860 -6.29 29.30 -39.82
CA SER A 860 -7.62 29.31 -40.43
C SER A 860 -7.56 29.57 -41.95
N LYS A 861 -7.50 28.49 -42.75
CA LYS A 861 -7.57 28.58 -44.22
C LYS A 861 -8.97 29.02 -44.71
N ARG A 862 -9.18 30.33 -44.74
CA ARG A 862 -10.35 31.02 -45.32
C ARG A 862 -10.44 30.72 -46.82
N ARG A 863 -11.34 29.81 -47.21
CA ARG A 863 -11.57 29.43 -48.62
C ARG A 863 -12.25 30.59 -49.36
N ARG A 864 -11.66 31.09 -50.45
CA ARG A 864 -12.31 32.08 -51.33
C ARG A 864 -13.45 31.42 -52.11
N VAL A 865 -14.52 32.19 -52.33
CA VAL A 865 -15.56 31.89 -53.32
C VAL A 865 -15.10 32.44 -54.68
N ALA A 866 -15.40 31.71 -55.75
CA ALA A 866 -15.33 32.20 -57.12
C ALA A 866 -16.29 31.36 -57.99
N ALA A 867 -17.20 32.04 -58.71
CA ALA A 867 -18.22 31.49 -59.62
C ALA A 867 -19.03 30.31 -59.04
#